data_AF-A0A9D3ZJ19-F1
#
_entry.id   AF-A0A9D3ZJ19-F1
#
_cell.length_a   1.000
_cell.length_b   1.000
_cell.length_c   1.000
_cell.angle_alpha   90.00
_cell.angle_beta   90.00
_cell.angle_gamma   90.00
#
_symmetry.space_group_name_H-M   'P 1'
#
loop_
_entity.id
_entity.type
_entity.pdbx_description
1 polymer ?
#
loop_
_entity_poly.entity_id
_entity_poly.type
_entity_poly.pdbx_seq_one_letter_code
_entity_poly.pdbx_strand_id
1 'polypeptide(L)'
;MGYFYLLVLVLFSRSCFFQTTKGLQAYQAQLFLQIRKHLEYPSQLQILDNYSGSLCDLAATAHMMISCQDNFVTELKIRGDKLANVSGFNGYAIHNKTLSETFSINSLVTTLTRLTSLRVLSLVSLGIWGPLPDKIHRLYSLELLDLSSNFMFGSIPPQISRMVKLQTLTLDGNYFNETIPDTLDSLSNLSVLSLRGNHLKGQFPSSICRISSLTDIALCHNKLSGELPDFSSLTRLRVLDVRENQFDSQLPVMPRGLVTALLGKNLFSGEIPAQVGILTHLQHLDLSFNHLSGTPPSTLFDLPNISYLNLASNMLSGSLPEQITCGSKLGFVDISSNKLVGKLPSCLDNTLDKRAVKFGGNCLSIEGHQQHQSSYCKEANTRKSGRKIALLIAIIVGSILLLVILAYGVLFLSRRCFQRKTLETHIRQKAVQENPTTGVSPDILANARFISEVMKLVTQGSPVSRLFSLEELEEATNNFDSSMFMGESSAGKLYRGRLENGTYVAIRSLNLLKRYSIQNLKVRLDFFSKLHHPHLVSLLGHCIDGGVQDDPFANKVFLVYEYVPNRNYHMHLSESCPEKVLKWSDRLAILIDVAKAVHFLHTGVIPGVYNNRLKTNNILLDEHRIAKLCDYGMSIILEDNEKLEAKGGGFKSSYPYFQLATVNEIGLPYLHKRMDMPLKHSNLNFCCSQRQTLEDDVYNFGFILLESLVGPIVSGKGETFLLNEMASFGSQDGRKRIVDPAVLMTSSQESLSIIVSITRKCTRPEPSSRPSFEDVLWNLQYAAQVQATTDADQKSDSTS
;
A
#
# COMPACT_ATOMS: atom_id res chain seq x y z
N MET A 1 -48.37 -26.52 -62.21
CA MET A 1 -46.98 -26.02 -62.22
C MET A 1 -46.73 -24.81 -61.30
N GLY A 2 -47.71 -23.93 -61.01
CA GLY A 2 -47.49 -22.75 -60.16
C GLY A 2 -47.28 -23.01 -58.65
N TYR A 3 -47.89 -24.05 -58.09
CA TYR A 3 -47.77 -24.36 -56.66
C TYR A 3 -46.40 -24.94 -56.24
N PHE A 4 -45.67 -25.56 -57.18
CA PHE A 4 -44.37 -26.15 -56.88
C PHE A 4 -43.27 -25.08 -56.74
N TYR A 5 -43.34 -24.02 -57.55
CA TYR A 5 -42.41 -22.89 -57.46
C TYR A 5 -42.60 -22.06 -56.18
N LEU A 6 -43.85 -21.90 -55.70
CA LEU A 6 -44.13 -21.19 -54.45
C LEU A 6 -43.61 -21.97 -53.23
N LEU A 7 -43.75 -23.30 -53.23
CA LEU A 7 -43.24 -24.16 -52.15
C LEU A 7 -41.70 -24.16 -52.12
N VAL A 8 -41.04 -24.18 -53.28
CA VAL A 8 -39.57 -24.12 -53.37
C VAL A 8 -39.04 -22.75 -52.94
N LEU A 9 -39.72 -21.63 -53.24
CA LEU A 9 -39.35 -20.29 -52.77
C LEU A 9 -39.57 -20.09 -51.26
N VAL A 10 -40.63 -20.68 -50.68
CA VAL A 10 -40.86 -20.66 -49.22
C VAL A 10 -39.86 -21.56 -48.48
N LEU A 11 -39.46 -22.67 -49.09
CA LEU A 11 -38.41 -23.55 -48.55
C LEU A 11 -37.01 -22.96 -48.70
N PHE A 12 -36.70 -22.25 -49.80
CA PHE A 12 -35.43 -21.52 -49.97
C PHE A 12 -35.34 -20.29 -49.05
N SER A 13 -36.44 -19.56 -48.84
CA SER A 13 -36.44 -18.46 -47.86
C SER A 13 -36.29 -18.99 -46.42
N ARG A 14 -36.97 -20.07 -46.04
CA ARG A 14 -36.75 -20.68 -44.71
C ARG A 14 -35.36 -21.31 -44.54
N SER A 15 -34.79 -21.95 -45.55
CA SER A 15 -33.44 -22.53 -45.45
C SER A 15 -32.33 -21.47 -45.45
N CYS A 16 -32.47 -20.37 -46.20
CA CYS A 16 -31.53 -19.25 -46.16
C CYS A 16 -31.55 -18.49 -44.81
N PHE A 17 -32.72 -18.35 -44.15
CA PHE A 17 -32.83 -17.68 -42.85
C PHE A 17 -32.36 -18.55 -41.66
N PHE A 18 -32.48 -19.89 -41.73
CA PHE A 18 -31.98 -20.80 -40.68
C PHE A 18 -30.50 -21.16 -40.82
N GLN A 19 -29.91 -21.09 -42.02
CA GLN A 19 -28.45 -21.29 -42.21
C GLN A 19 -27.61 -20.06 -41.86
N THR A 20 -28.17 -18.85 -41.98
CA THR A 20 -27.45 -17.60 -41.64
C THR A 20 -27.28 -17.40 -40.14
N THR A 21 -28.25 -17.79 -39.30
CA THR A 21 -28.17 -17.65 -37.84
C THR A 21 -27.17 -18.62 -37.20
N LYS A 22 -27.15 -19.89 -37.63
CA LYS A 22 -26.16 -20.88 -37.18
C LYS A 22 -24.73 -20.51 -37.60
N GLY A 23 -24.54 -19.99 -38.82
CA GLY A 23 -23.24 -19.54 -39.32
C GLY A 23 -22.69 -18.32 -38.56
N LEU A 24 -23.55 -17.36 -38.24
CA LEU A 24 -23.19 -16.17 -37.47
C LEU A 24 -22.77 -16.51 -36.04
N GLN A 25 -23.50 -17.42 -35.39
CA GLN A 25 -23.18 -17.86 -34.04
C GLN A 25 -21.87 -18.66 -33.98
N ALA A 26 -21.62 -19.51 -34.98
CA ALA A 26 -20.33 -20.21 -35.13
C ALA A 26 -19.16 -19.23 -35.34
N TYR A 27 -19.38 -18.15 -36.09
CA TYR A 27 -18.39 -17.09 -36.28
C TYR A 27 -18.09 -16.33 -34.97
N GLN A 28 -19.11 -15.96 -34.19
CA GLN A 28 -18.91 -15.30 -32.89
C GLN A 28 -18.27 -16.25 -31.87
N ALA A 29 -18.64 -17.53 -31.86
CA ALA A 29 -17.96 -18.55 -31.06
C ALA A 29 -16.46 -18.61 -31.38
N GLN A 30 -16.10 -18.59 -32.67
CA GLN A 30 -14.69 -18.56 -33.09
C GLN A 30 -13.96 -17.29 -32.62
N LEU A 31 -14.62 -16.13 -32.64
CA LEU A 31 -14.05 -14.89 -32.09
C LEU A 31 -13.82 -14.99 -30.60
N PHE A 32 -14.73 -15.60 -29.85
CA PHE A 32 -14.59 -15.81 -28.42
C PHE A 32 -13.46 -16.78 -28.07
N LEU A 33 -13.27 -17.85 -28.86
CA LEU A 33 -12.11 -18.72 -28.73
C LEU A 33 -10.80 -17.95 -29.00
N GLN A 34 -10.79 -17.02 -29.96
CA GLN A 34 -9.65 -16.13 -30.19
C GLN A 34 -9.42 -15.16 -29.03
N ILE A 35 -10.47 -14.53 -28.49
CA ILE A 35 -10.37 -13.66 -27.30
C ILE A 35 -9.83 -14.44 -26.11
N ARG A 36 -10.36 -15.63 -25.86
CA ARG A 36 -9.88 -16.53 -24.81
C ARG A 36 -8.40 -16.87 -24.96
N LYS A 37 -7.97 -17.18 -26.20
CA LYS A 37 -6.55 -17.41 -26.51
C LYS A 37 -5.71 -16.16 -26.28
N HIS A 38 -6.17 -14.98 -26.68
CA HIS A 38 -5.46 -13.72 -26.44
C HIS A 38 -5.33 -13.40 -24.95
N LEU A 39 -6.32 -13.77 -24.13
CA LEU A 39 -6.29 -13.62 -22.68
C LEU A 39 -5.56 -14.78 -21.97
N GLU A 40 -4.89 -15.66 -22.72
CA GLU A 40 -4.10 -16.79 -22.20
C GLU A 40 -4.92 -17.79 -21.38
N TYR A 41 -6.16 -18.06 -21.83
CA TYR A 41 -7.07 -19.04 -21.24
C TYR A 41 -7.35 -18.77 -19.76
N PRO A 42 -7.93 -17.60 -19.42
CA PRO A 42 -8.24 -17.27 -18.03
C PRO A 42 -9.26 -18.28 -17.48
N SER A 43 -9.15 -18.64 -16.19
CA SER A 43 -10.00 -19.65 -15.54
C SER A 43 -11.49 -19.31 -15.63
N GLN A 44 -11.82 -18.01 -15.67
CA GLN A 44 -13.18 -17.49 -15.84
C GLN A 44 -13.82 -17.90 -17.18
N LEU A 45 -13.02 -18.25 -18.18
CA LEU A 45 -13.47 -18.71 -19.49
C LEU A 45 -13.33 -20.22 -19.69
N GLN A 46 -13.03 -21.00 -18.64
CA GLN A 46 -12.91 -22.46 -18.71
C GLN A 46 -14.23 -23.14 -19.14
N ILE A 47 -15.38 -22.52 -18.85
CA ILE A 47 -16.70 -23.01 -19.30
C ILE A 47 -16.79 -23.19 -20.83
N LEU A 48 -15.96 -22.49 -21.59
CA LEU A 48 -15.90 -22.58 -23.05
C LEU A 48 -15.10 -23.79 -23.57
N ASP A 49 -14.46 -24.60 -22.71
CA ASP A 49 -13.66 -25.77 -23.15
C ASP A 49 -14.50 -26.88 -23.79
N ASN A 50 -15.69 -27.13 -23.24
CA ASN A 50 -16.53 -28.26 -23.62
C ASN A 50 -17.91 -27.82 -24.14
N TYR A 51 -18.09 -26.52 -24.39
CA TYR A 51 -19.40 -25.97 -24.71
C TYR A 51 -19.65 -26.00 -26.22
N SER A 52 -20.55 -26.88 -26.65
CA SER A 52 -21.00 -27.01 -28.05
C SER A 52 -22.30 -26.24 -28.33
N GLY A 53 -22.79 -25.45 -27.37
CA GLY A 53 -24.06 -24.73 -27.45
C GLY A 53 -23.94 -23.27 -27.95
N SER A 54 -25.06 -22.57 -27.90
CA SER A 54 -25.16 -21.13 -28.18
C SER A 54 -24.47 -20.31 -27.09
N LEU A 55 -23.51 -19.43 -27.43
CA LEU A 55 -22.84 -18.53 -26.46
C LEU A 55 -23.84 -17.74 -25.59
N CYS A 56 -25.05 -17.51 -26.10
CA CYS A 56 -26.09 -16.74 -25.45
C CYS A 56 -26.84 -17.51 -24.35
N ASP A 57 -26.64 -18.83 -24.29
CA ASP A 57 -27.31 -19.71 -23.33
C ASP A 57 -26.38 -20.02 -22.13
N LEU A 58 -25.18 -19.44 -22.10
CA LEU A 58 -24.24 -19.55 -20.98
C LEU A 58 -24.80 -18.84 -19.75
N ALA A 59 -24.88 -19.56 -18.63
CA ALA A 59 -25.28 -18.97 -17.36
C ALA A 59 -24.24 -17.95 -16.89
N ALA A 60 -24.72 -16.77 -16.47
CA ALA A 60 -23.86 -15.75 -15.87
C ALA A 60 -23.24 -16.28 -14.57
N THR A 61 -21.98 -15.93 -14.34
CA THR A 61 -21.24 -16.23 -13.12
C THR A 61 -20.80 -14.93 -12.45
N ALA A 62 -20.31 -15.01 -11.21
CA ALA A 62 -19.78 -13.85 -10.49
C ALA A 62 -18.58 -13.17 -11.19
N HIS A 63 -17.88 -13.90 -12.08
CA HIS A 63 -16.64 -13.45 -12.71
C HIS A 63 -16.73 -13.35 -14.24
N MET A 64 -17.84 -13.78 -14.84
CA MET A 64 -18.04 -13.80 -16.28
C MET A 64 -19.52 -13.69 -16.63
N MET A 65 -19.85 -12.79 -17.56
CA MET A 65 -21.20 -12.61 -18.08
C MET A 65 -21.15 -12.36 -19.59
N ILE A 66 -21.90 -13.16 -20.34
CA ILE A 66 -22.17 -12.94 -21.76
C ILE A 66 -23.67 -12.75 -21.90
N SER A 67 -24.09 -11.73 -22.64
CA SER A 67 -25.50 -11.55 -22.98
C SER A 67 -25.63 -11.21 -24.46
N CYS A 68 -26.74 -11.65 -25.03
CA CYS A 68 -27.03 -11.46 -26.43
C CYS A 68 -28.39 -10.78 -26.63
N GLN A 69 -28.48 -10.02 -27.72
CA GLN A 69 -29.71 -9.48 -28.25
C GLN A 69 -29.80 -9.89 -29.72
N ASP A 70 -30.93 -10.46 -30.14
CA ASP A 70 -31.16 -10.92 -31.52
C ASP A 70 -30.05 -11.85 -32.06
N ASN A 71 -29.54 -12.75 -31.19
CA ASN A 71 -28.39 -13.65 -31.43
C ASN A 71 -27.02 -12.98 -31.61
N PHE A 72 -26.91 -11.66 -31.41
CA PHE A 72 -25.62 -10.97 -31.36
C PHE A 72 -25.18 -10.78 -29.93
N VAL A 73 -23.92 -11.09 -29.63
CA VAL A 73 -23.32 -10.74 -28.34
C VAL A 73 -23.31 -9.21 -28.17
N THR A 74 -24.02 -8.73 -27.15
CA THR A 74 -24.13 -7.32 -26.78
C THR A 74 -23.37 -7.01 -25.51
N GLU A 75 -23.16 -7.99 -24.62
CA GLU A 75 -22.44 -7.79 -23.37
C GLU A 75 -21.36 -8.85 -23.19
N LEU A 76 -20.17 -8.39 -22.79
CA LEU A 76 -19.05 -9.22 -22.37
C LEU A 76 -18.44 -8.61 -21.12
N LYS A 77 -18.60 -9.29 -19.98
CA LYS A 77 -17.93 -8.96 -18.72
C LYS A 77 -17.06 -10.11 -18.28
N ILE A 78 -15.81 -9.84 -17.97
CA ILE A 78 -14.85 -10.80 -17.41
C ILE A 78 -14.09 -10.08 -16.31
N ARG A 79 -14.11 -10.65 -15.12
CA ARG A 79 -13.34 -10.20 -13.95
C ARG A 79 -12.34 -11.27 -13.57
N GLY A 80 -11.06 -10.99 -13.79
CA GLY A 80 -9.95 -11.83 -13.37
C GLY A 80 -9.62 -11.71 -11.88
N ASP A 81 -8.53 -12.37 -11.53
CA ASP A 81 -7.92 -12.48 -10.21
C ASP A 81 -6.51 -11.84 -10.15
N LYS A 82 -6.02 -11.32 -11.28
CA LYS A 82 -4.69 -10.72 -11.37
C LYS A 82 -4.71 -9.32 -10.78
N LEU A 83 -4.12 -9.17 -9.60
CA LEU A 83 -4.04 -7.89 -8.87
C LEU A 83 -3.13 -6.89 -9.59
N ALA A 84 -3.63 -5.68 -9.83
CA ALA A 84 -2.91 -4.58 -10.49
C ALA A 84 -1.89 -3.85 -9.59
N ASN A 85 -1.77 -4.19 -8.31
CA ASN A 85 -0.96 -3.41 -7.37
C ASN A 85 0.52 -3.82 -7.42
N VAL A 86 1.25 -3.32 -8.41
CA VAL A 86 2.71 -3.42 -8.49
C VAL A 86 3.33 -2.03 -8.41
N SER A 87 4.16 -1.77 -7.40
CA SER A 87 4.93 -0.53 -7.33
C SER A 87 6.01 -0.53 -8.42
N GLY A 88 5.88 0.35 -9.42
CA GLY A 88 6.90 0.52 -10.46
C GLY A 88 6.76 -0.39 -11.69
N PHE A 89 5.54 -0.53 -12.23
CA PHE A 89 5.37 -1.14 -13.55
C PHE A 89 6.01 -0.25 -14.63
N ASN A 90 7.03 -0.78 -15.29
CA ASN A 90 7.85 -0.06 -16.28
C ASN A 90 7.39 -0.28 -17.73
N GLY A 91 6.15 -0.73 -17.95
CA GLY A 91 5.62 -0.97 -19.29
C GLY A 91 6.00 -2.33 -19.90
N TYR A 92 6.46 -3.30 -19.11
CA TYR A 92 6.81 -4.66 -19.53
C TYR A 92 6.03 -5.70 -18.74
N ALA A 93 5.81 -6.88 -19.33
CA ALA A 93 5.14 -7.98 -18.65
C ALA A 93 5.84 -8.34 -17.32
N ILE A 94 5.04 -8.61 -16.30
CA ILE A 94 5.49 -9.07 -14.98
C ILE A 94 4.96 -10.48 -14.77
N HIS A 95 5.87 -11.42 -14.54
CA HIS A 95 5.55 -12.82 -14.30
C HIS A 95 4.51 -12.98 -13.18
N ASN A 96 3.50 -13.84 -13.39
CA ASN A 96 2.36 -14.09 -12.49
C ASN A 96 1.49 -12.87 -12.13
N LYS A 97 1.68 -11.69 -12.76
CA LYS A 97 0.87 -10.49 -12.51
C LYS A 97 0.21 -9.98 -13.78
N THR A 98 0.95 -9.85 -14.88
CA THR A 98 0.39 -9.50 -16.18
C THR A 98 0.09 -10.75 -17.01
N LEU A 99 -0.49 -10.57 -18.19
CA LEU A 99 -0.39 -11.54 -19.29
C LEU A 99 1.07 -11.61 -19.78
N SER A 100 1.44 -12.70 -20.45
CA SER A 100 2.82 -12.98 -20.85
C SER A 100 3.45 -11.89 -21.73
N GLU A 101 4.75 -11.98 -21.95
CA GLU A 101 5.47 -11.11 -22.90
C GLU A 101 4.96 -11.24 -24.34
N THR A 102 4.32 -12.36 -24.69
CA THR A 102 3.73 -12.58 -26.02
C THR A 102 2.37 -11.93 -26.21
N PHE A 103 1.76 -11.48 -25.11
CA PHE A 103 0.48 -10.79 -25.14
C PHE A 103 0.56 -9.51 -25.97
N SER A 104 -0.49 -9.24 -26.73
CA SER A 104 -0.62 -8.04 -27.54
C SER A 104 -2.02 -7.46 -27.40
N ILE A 105 -2.14 -6.34 -26.68
CA ILE A 105 -3.40 -5.59 -26.57
C ILE A 105 -3.92 -5.16 -27.95
N ASN A 106 -3.02 -4.86 -28.89
CA ASN A 106 -3.38 -4.57 -30.28
C ASN A 106 -4.12 -5.73 -30.95
N SER A 107 -3.67 -6.97 -30.72
CA SER A 107 -4.31 -8.16 -31.29
C SER A 107 -5.65 -8.44 -30.62
N LEU A 108 -5.71 -8.34 -29.29
CA LEU A 108 -6.95 -8.48 -28.53
C LEU A 108 -8.02 -7.48 -28.99
N VAL A 109 -7.68 -6.19 -29.06
CA VAL A 109 -8.61 -5.14 -29.51
C VAL A 109 -9.02 -5.35 -30.97
N THR A 110 -8.10 -5.79 -31.84
CA THR A 110 -8.45 -6.12 -33.24
C THR A 110 -9.52 -7.20 -33.31
N THR A 111 -9.41 -8.25 -32.50
CA THR A 111 -10.43 -9.30 -32.41
C THR A 111 -11.74 -8.78 -31.82
N LEU A 112 -11.69 -8.00 -30.73
CA LEU A 112 -12.87 -7.40 -30.11
C LEU A 112 -13.64 -6.50 -31.07
N THR A 113 -12.96 -5.70 -31.89
CA THR A 113 -13.62 -4.79 -32.86
C THR A 113 -14.44 -5.50 -33.95
N ARG A 114 -14.32 -6.83 -34.07
CA ARG A 114 -15.16 -7.65 -34.96
C ARG A 114 -16.53 -7.98 -34.35
N LEU A 115 -16.73 -7.72 -33.06
CA LEU A 115 -18.01 -7.80 -32.35
C LEU A 115 -18.72 -6.44 -32.39
N THR A 116 -19.21 -6.05 -33.56
CA THR A 116 -19.75 -4.69 -33.80
C THR A 116 -21.01 -4.35 -33.02
N SER A 117 -21.72 -5.36 -32.51
CA SER A 117 -22.94 -5.20 -31.71
C SER A 117 -22.69 -5.05 -30.21
N LEU A 118 -21.41 -5.04 -29.79
CA LEU A 118 -21.06 -4.98 -28.37
C LEU A 118 -21.42 -3.60 -27.79
N ARG A 119 -22.29 -3.62 -26.78
CA ARG A 119 -22.78 -2.47 -25.99
C ARG A 119 -22.05 -2.37 -24.65
N VAL A 120 -21.69 -3.50 -24.05
CA VAL A 120 -21.03 -3.55 -22.74
C VAL A 120 -19.77 -4.39 -22.83
N LEU A 121 -18.62 -3.78 -22.51
CA LEU A 121 -17.34 -4.47 -22.40
C LEU A 121 -16.70 -4.15 -21.05
N SER A 122 -16.54 -5.16 -20.21
CA SER A 122 -15.82 -5.08 -18.94
C SER A 122 -14.75 -6.17 -18.91
N LEU A 123 -13.49 -5.77 -18.84
CA LEU A 123 -12.32 -6.65 -18.76
C LEU A 123 -11.46 -6.20 -17.58
N VAL A 124 -11.78 -6.69 -16.39
CA VAL A 124 -11.25 -6.18 -15.11
C VAL A 124 -10.27 -7.16 -14.51
N SER A 125 -9.13 -6.71 -13.99
CA SER A 125 -8.20 -7.58 -13.23
C SER A 125 -7.67 -8.79 -14.00
N LEU A 126 -7.45 -8.66 -15.31
CA LEU A 126 -6.99 -9.74 -16.19
C LEU A 126 -5.47 -9.72 -16.43
N GLY A 127 -4.77 -8.74 -15.87
CA GLY A 127 -3.34 -8.53 -16.12
C GLY A 127 -3.05 -8.02 -17.53
N ILE A 128 -4.05 -7.44 -18.20
CA ILE A 128 -3.89 -6.84 -19.53
C ILE A 128 -2.89 -5.69 -19.42
N TRP A 129 -1.90 -5.63 -20.32
CA TRP A 129 -0.87 -4.60 -20.29
C TRP A 129 -0.57 -4.06 -21.69
N GLY A 130 -0.01 -2.86 -21.77
CA GLY A 130 0.23 -2.15 -23.04
C GLY A 130 -0.60 -0.88 -23.21
N PRO A 131 -0.30 -0.07 -24.24
CA PRO A 131 -1.08 1.13 -24.54
C PRO A 131 -2.45 0.80 -25.12
N LEU A 132 -3.48 1.56 -24.74
CA LEU A 132 -4.83 1.41 -25.27
C LEU A 132 -4.83 1.79 -26.77
N PRO A 133 -5.07 0.84 -27.70
CA PRO A 133 -4.95 1.13 -29.13
C PRO A 133 -6.05 2.05 -29.65
N ASP A 134 -5.69 2.99 -30.53
CA ASP A 134 -6.64 3.90 -31.20
C ASP A 134 -7.81 3.17 -31.86
N LYS A 135 -7.59 1.95 -32.35
CA LYS A 135 -8.59 1.09 -33.03
C LYS A 135 -9.83 0.80 -32.16
N ILE A 136 -9.75 1.01 -30.85
CA ILE A 136 -10.85 0.78 -29.91
C ILE A 136 -12.14 1.52 -30.31
N HIS A 137 -12.01 2.68 -30.98
CA HIS A 137 -13.14 3.47 -31.47
C HIS A 137 -14.07 2.73 -32.46
N ARG A 138 -13.62 1.61 -33.06
CA ARG A 138 -14.44 0.78 -33.94
C ARG A 138 -15.55 0.04 -33.18
N LEU A 139 -15.49 -0.01 -31.85
CA LEU A 139 -16.60 -0.42 -30.99
C LEU A 139 -17.60 0.73 -30.83
N TYR A 140 -18.11 1.26 -31.95
CA TYR A 140 -18.96 2.46 -31.96
C TYR A 140 -20.34 2.26 -31.31
N SER A 141 -20.76 1.01 -31.10
CA SER A 141 -22.02 0.64 -30.44
C SER A 141 -21.93 0.63 -28.91
N LEU A 142 -20.73 0.84 -28.37
CA LEU A 142 -20.43 0.60 -26.96
C LEU A 142 -20.99 1.72 -26.06
N GLU A 143 -21.68 1.31 -25.01
CA GLU A 143 -22.31 2.14 -23.98
C GLU A 143 -21.52 2.09 -22.67
N LEU A 144 -20.87 0.96 -22.34
CA LEU A 144 -20.04 0.81 -21.15
C LEU A 144 -18.69 0.18 -21.51
N LEU A 145 -17.61 0.92 -21.25
CA LEU A 145 -16.23 0.45 -21.31
C LEU A 145 -15.61 0.44 -19.91
N ASP A 146 -15.21 -0.74 -19.44
CA ASP A 146 -14.50 -0.91 -18.18
C ASP A 146 -13.26 -1.78 -18.40
N LEU A 147 -12.08 -1.17 -18.24
CA LEU A 147 -10.77 -1.84 -18.32
C LEU A 147 -10.01 -1.70 -17.00
N SER A 148 -10.74 -1.55 -15.89
CA SER A 148 -10.15 -1.24 -14.58
C SER A 148 -9.27 -2.37 -14.04
N SER A 149 -8.36 -2.01 -13.12
CA SER A 149 -7.45 -2.92 -12.43
C SER A 149 -6.59 -3.75 -13.40
N ASN A 150 -6.02 -3.11 -14.42
CA ASN A 150 -5.08 -3.74 -15.34
C ASN A 150 -3.73 -2.98 -15.32
N PHE A 151 -2.83 -3.31 -16.22
CA PHE A 151 -1.50 -2.72 -16.34
C PHE A 151 -1.37 -1.87 -17.62
N MET A 152 -2.45 -1.21 -18.03
CA MET A 152 -2.45 -0.37 -19.23
C MET A 152 -1.70 0.94 -18.96
N PHE A 153 -0.95 1.44 -19.94
CA PHE A 153 -0.10 2.63 -19.77
C PHE A 153 -0.11 3.53 -21.02
N GLY A 154 0.58 4.67 -20.95
CA GLY A 154 0.61 5.65 -22.03
C GLY A 154 -0.60 6.58 -22.00
N SER A 155 -1.04 7.04 -23.17
CA SER A 155 -2.18 7.94 -23.31
C SER A 155 -3.50 7.21 -23.43
N ILE A 156 -4.56 7.88 -22.99
CA ILE A 156 -5.93 7.54 -23.38
C ILE A 156 -6.10 8.08 -24.81
N PRO A 157 -6.37 7.24 -25.83
CA PRO A 157 -6.40 7.69 -27.21
C PRO A 157 -7.56 8.66 -27.45
N PRO A 158 -7.32 9.86 -28.02
CA PRO A 158 -8.36 10.85 -28.33
C PRO A 158 -9.52 10.29 -29.17
N GLN A 159 -9.28 9.25 -29.96
CA GLN A 159 -10.26 8.59 -30.82
C GLN A 159 -11.40 7.92 -30.03
N ILE A 160 -11.26 7.72 -28.71
CA ILE A 160 -12.38 7.30 -27.83
C ILE A 160 -13.57 8.26 -27.96
N SER A 161 -13.32 9.55 -28.24
CA SER A 161 -14.34 10.57 -28.52
C SER A 161 -15.33 10.19 -29.62
N ARG A 162 -14.98 9.27 -30.53
CA ARG A 162 -15.85 8.78 -31.62
C ARG A 162 -16.89 7.75 -31.15
N MET A 163 -16.75 7.21 -29.95
CA MET A 163 -17.68 6.23 -29.38
C MET A 163 -18.89 6.95 -28.76
N VAL A 164 -19.65 7.67 -29.57
CA VAL A 164 -20.69 8.63 -29.13
C VAL A 164 -21.86 8.03 -28.31
N LYS A 165 -21.99 6.70 -28.29
CA LYS A 165 -22.97 6.00 -27.44
C LYS A 165 -22.47 5.73 -26.03
N LEU A 166 -21.19 5.99 -25.74
CA LEU A 166 -20.56 5.67 -24.47
C LEU A 166 -21.20 6.50 -23.34
N GLN A 167 -21.72 5.79 -22.35
CA GLN A 167 -22.35 6.31 -21.13
C GLN A 167 -21.44 6.14 -19.91
N THR A 168 -20.59 5.11 -19.90
CA THR A 168 -19.67 4.82 -18.80
C THR A 168 -18.29 4.50 -19.33
N LEU A 169 -17.29 5.24 -18.87
CA LEU A 169 -15.87 4.99 -19.13
C LEU A 169 -15.13 4.82 -17.81
N THR A 170 -14.62 3.62 -17.57
CA THR A 170 -13.91 3.24 -16.33
C THR A 170 -12.53 2.68 -16.69
N LEU A 171 -11.47 3.40 -16.32
CA LEU A 171 -10.08 2.99 -16.56
C LEU A 171 -9.27 2.95 -15.26
N ASP A 172 -9.95 2.75 -14.13
CA ASP A 172 -9.38 2.85 -12.79
C ASP A 172 -8.25 1.85 -12.56
N GLY A 173 -7.28 2.18 -11.70
CA GLY A 173 -6.25 1.25 -11.25
C GLY A 173 -5.39 0.72 -12.41
N ASN A 174 -4.94 1.63 -13.28
CA ASN A 174 -4.02 1.36 -14.37
C ASN A 174 -2.78 2.29 -14.23
N TYR A 175 -1.93 2.34 -15.25
CA TYR A 175 -0.70 3.14 -15.30
C TYR A 175 -0.74 4.18 -16.43
N PHE A 176 -1.92 4.67 -16.82
CA PHE A 176 -2.03 5.77 -17.79
C PHE A 176 -1.29 7.00 -17.23
N ASN A 177 -0.36 7.55 -18.00
CA ASN A 177 0.64 8.50 -17.50
C ASN A 177 0.81 9.77 -18.35
N GLU A 178 -0.09 9.95 -19.32
CA GLU A 178 -0.21 11.17 -20.12
C GLU A 178 -1.42 12.01 -19.68
N THR A 179 -1.81 13.00 -20.48
CA THR A 179 -2.93 13.89 -20.17
C THR A 179 -4.28 13.25 -20.48
N ILE A 180 -5.34 13.75 -19.85
CA ILE A 180 -6.72 13.44 -20.23
C ILE A 180 -7.01 14.16 -21.57
N PRO A 181 -7.54 13.47 -22.60
CA PRO A 181 -7.82 14.10 -23.89
C PRO A 181 -8.82 15.25 -23.79
N ASP A 182 -8.53 16.35 -24.47
CA ASP A 182 -9.39 17.53 -24.58
C ASP A 182 -10.57 17.32 -25.56
N THR A 183 -10.63 16.19 -26.24
CA THR A 183 -11.67 15.84 -27.24
C THR A 183 -12.84 15.03 -26.66
N LEU A 184 -12.86 14.78 -25.35
CA LEU A 184 -13.93 13.99 -24.72
C LEU A 184 -15.30 14.66 -24.77
N ASP A 185 -15.39 15.96 -25.09
CA ASP A 185 -16.65 16.71 -25.23
C ASP A 185 -17.59 16.15 -26.30
N SER A 186 -17.07 15.38 -27.26
CA SER A 186 -17.88 14.68 -28.27
C SER A 186 -18.75 13.55 -27.66
N LEU A 187 -18.42 13.06 -26.46
CA LEU A 187 -19.16 11.99 -25.78
C LEU A 187 -20.39 12.54 -25.05
N SER A 188 -21.33 13.10 -25.80
CA SER A 188 -22.53 13.79 -25.28
C SER A 188 -23.47 12.94 -24.41
N ASN A 189 -23.32 11.61 -24.39
CA ASN A 189 -24.10 10.68 -23.56
C ASN A 189 -23.34 10.19 -22.32
N LEU A 190 -22.09 10.61 -22.12
CA LEU A 190 -21.24 10.12 -21.04
C LEU A 190 -21.81 10.58 -19.69
N SER A 191 -22.17 9.63 -18.84
CA SER A 191 -22.69 9.85 -17.49
C SER A 191 -21.59 9.66 -16.45
N VAL A 192 -20.76 8.63 -16.60
CA VAL A 192 -19.72 8.26 -15.64
C VAL A 192 -18.36 8.29 -16.31
N LEU A 193 -17.47 9.12 -15.77
CA LEU A 193 -16.04 9.15 -16.12
C LEU A 193 -15.22 8.83 -14.87
N SER A 194 -14.58 7.67 -14.86
CA SER A 194 -13.71 7.23 -13.78
C SER A 194 -12.32 6.84 -14.31
N LEU A 195 -11.30 7.57 -13.85
CA LEU A 195 -9.89 7.37 -14.18
C LEU A 195 -9.03 7.27 -12.91
N ARG A 196 -9.63 6.80 -11.80
CA ARG A 196 -9.01 6.77 -10.47
C ARG A 196 -7.73 5.93 -10.47
N GLY A 197 -6.74 6.30 -9.66
CA GLY A 197 -5.61 5.43 -9.39
C GLY A 197 -4.75 5.16 -10.62
N ASN A 198 -4.41 6.24 -11.34
CA ASN A 198 -3.54 6.22 -12.50
C ASN A 198 -2.34 7.15 -12.24
N HIS A 199 -1.57 7.46 -13.28
CA HIS A 199 -0.47 8.42 -13.26
C HIS A 199 -0.72 9.63 -14.16
N LEU A 200 -2.00 9.93 -14.44
CA LEU A 200 -2.40 11.00 -15.36
C LEU A 200 -1.87 12.33 -14.87
N LYS A 201 -1.32 13.12 -15.79
CA LYS A 201 -0.64 14.39 -15.50
C LYS A 201 -1.26 15.55 -16.28
N GLY A 202 -0.86 16.77 -15.95
CA GLY A 202 -1.32 17.99 -16.62
C GLY A 202 -2.69 18.46 -16.13
N GLN A 203 -3.31 19.37 -16.89
CA GLN A 203 -4.52 20.05 -16.47
C GLN A 203 -5.79 19.23 -16.69
N PHE A 204 -6.83 19.52 -15.90
CA PHE A 204 -8.17 19.03 -16.18
C PHE A 204 -8.69 19.68 -17.48
N PRO A 205 -9.13 18.92 -18.49
CA PRO A 205 -9.59 19.50 -19.74
C PRO A 205 -10.97 20.15 -19.58
N SER A 206 -11.04 21.47 -19.82
CA SER A 206 -12.27 22.27 -19.70
C SER A 206 -13.38 21.85 -20.66
N SER A 207 -13.04 21.14 -21.74
CA SER A 207 -14.00 20.57 -22.67
C SER A 207 -14.96 19.57 -22.01
N ILE A 208 -14.54 18.86 -20.96
CA ILE A 208 -15.41 17.95 -20.19
C ILE A 208 -16.63 18.70 -19.62
N CYS A 209 -16.51 19.99 -19.31
CA CYS A 209 -17.62 20.82 -18.81
C CYS A 209 -18.76 21.02 -19.84
N ARG A 210 -18.55 20.66 -21.11
CA ARG A 210 -19.59 20.68 -22.16
C ARG A 210 -20.47 19.43 -22.14
N ILE A 211 -20.07 18.38 -21.43
CA ILE A 211 -20.78 17.10 -21.38
C ILE A 211 -21.87 17.16 -20.31
N SER A 212 -23.00 17.78 -20.64
CA SER A 212 -24.12 18.01 -19.71
C SER A 212 -24.77 16.74 -19.14
N SER A 213 -24.48 15.56 -19.70
CA SER A 213 -24.95 14.26 -19.22
C SER A 213 -24.20 13.74 -17.99
N LEU A 214 -23.01 14.27 -17.67
CA LEU A 214 -22.16 13.76 -16.60
C LEU A 214 -22.86 13.83 -15.24
N THR A 215 -22.84 12.70 -14.54
CA THR A 215 -23.31 12.51 -13.17
C THR A 215 -22.14 12.29 -12.21
N ASP A 216 -21.07 11.64 -12.68
CA ASP A 216 -19.95 11.21 -11.84
C ASP A 216 -18.62 11.48 -12.55
N ILE A 217 -17.74 12.22 -11.87
CA ILE A 217 -16.36 12.45 -12.28
C ILE A 217 -15.45 11.97 -11.13
N ALA A 218 -14.70 10.90 -11.36
CA ALA A 218 -13.77 10.33 -10.39
C ALA A 218 -12.35 10.27 -10.97
N LEU A 219 -11.47 11.14 -10.46
CA LEU A 219 -10.09 11.32 -10.90
C LEU A 219 -9.09 11.19 -9.75
N CYS A 220 -9.52 10.67 -8.60
CA CYS A 220 -8.68 10.62 -7.41
C CYS A 220 -7.44 9.73 -7.58
N HIS A 221 -6.38 10.04 -6.84
CA HIS A 221 -5.10 9.35 -6.89
C HIS A 221 -4.47 9.39 -8.31
N ASN A 222 -4.14 10.60 -8.75
CA ASN A 222 -3.46 10.89 -10.02
C ASN A 222 -2.40 12.00 -9.78
N LYS A 223 -1.83 12.54 -10.86
CA LYS A 223 -0.84 13.64 -10.83
C LYS A 223 -1.36 14.88 -11.60
N LEU A 224 -2.68 15.08 -11.61
CA LEU A 224 -3.29 16.23 -12.29
C LEU A 224 -2.98 17.52 -11.54
N SER A 225 -2.78 18.62 -12.26
CA SER A 225 -2.37 19.90 -11.69
C SER A 225 -3.06 21.09 -12.36
N GLY A 226 -2.84 22.31 -11.85
CA GLY A 226 -3.41 23.53 -12.41
C GLY A 226 -4.82 23.85 -11.91
N GLU A 227 -5.54 24.62 -12.72
CA GLU A 227 -6.87 25.12 -12.38
C GLU A 227 -8.00 24.16 -12.78
N LEU A 228 -8.97 23.99 -11.87
CA LEU A 228 -10.22 23.32 -12.20
C LEU A 228 -11.18 24.33 -12.87
N PRO A 229 -11.80 23.97 -13.99
CA PRO A 229 -12.75 24.86 -14.67
C PRO A 229 -14.02 25.07 -13.86
N ASP A 230 -14.84 26.04 -14.28
CA ASP A 230 -16.20 26.20 -13.77
C ASP A 230 -17.05 24.97 -14.14
N PHE A 231 -17.64 24.33 -13.12
CA PHE A 231 -18.50 23.16 -13.26
C PHE A 231 -20.00 23.51 -13.24
N SER A 232 -20.36 24.80 -13.20
CA SER A 232 -21.75 25.27 -13.15
C SER A 232 -22.63 24.76 -14.29
N SER A 233 -22.05 24.50 -15.47
CA SER A 233 -22.73 23.94 -16.64
C SER A 233 -23.12 22.46 -16.48
N LEU A 234 -22.45 21.71 -15.59
CA LEU A 234 -22.68 20.29 -15.35
C LEU A 234 -23.86 20.09 -14.39
N THR A 235 -25.05 20.49 -14.83
CA THR A 235 -26.27 20.51 -14.00
C THR A 235 -26.71 19.15 -13.46
N ARG A 236 -26.26 18.04 -14.06
CA ARG A 236 -26.54 16.66 -13.64
C ARG A 236 -25.47 16.08 -12.73
N LEU A 237 -24.34 16.76 -12.53
CA LEU A 237 -23.22 16.26 -11.74
C LEU A 237 -23.64 16.08 -10.28
N ARG A 238 -23.45 14.87 -9.77
CA ARG A 238 -23.75 14.46 -8.39
C ARG A 238 -22.48 14.17 -7.61
N VAL A 239 -21.48 13.57 -8.25
CA VAL A 239 -20.22 13.18 -7.59
C VAL A 239 -19.03 13.79 -8.32
N LEU A 240 -18.21 14.52 -7.57
CA LEU A 240 -16.90 15.00 -7.99
C LEU A 240 -15.85 14.51 -6.98
N ASP A 241 -14.95 13.62 -7.41
CA ASP A 241 -13.83 13.15 -6.61
C ASP A 241 -12.50 13.41 -7.34
N VAL A 242 -11.75 14.39 -6.85
CA VAL A 242 -10.44 14.80 -7.36
C VAL A 242 -9.35 14.72 -6.31
N ARG A 243 -9.59 13.98 -5.21
CA ARG A 243 -8.64 13.84 -4.11
C ARG A 243 -7.29 13.29 -4.55
N GLU A 244 -6.23 13.61 -3.80
CA GLU A 244 -4.89 13.07 -4.06
C GLU A 244 -4.41 13.38 -5.48
N ASN A 245 -4.40 14.68 -5.81
CA ASN A 245 -3.83 15.26 -7.03
C ASN A 245 -2.94 16.46 -6.63
N GLN A 246 -2.60 17.30 -7.60
CA GLN A 246 -1.73 18.46 -7.46
C GLN A 246 -2.42 19.76 -7.92
N PHE A 247 -3.74 19.87 -7.81
CA PHE A 247 -4.47 21.09 -8.16
C PHE A 247 -4.09 22.23 -7.21
N ASP A 248 -3.59 23.36 -7.74
CA ASP A 248 -2.86 24.41 -7.02
C ASP A 248 -3.48 25.80 -7.14
N SER A 249 -4.76 25.84 -7.48
CA SER A 249 -5.55 27.06 -7.74
C SER A 249 -6.63 27.28 -6.66
N GLN A 250 -7.57 28.18 -6.91
CA GLN A 250 -8.74 28.36 -6.05
C GLN A 250 -9.77 27.24 -6.27
N LEU A 251 -10.71 27.09 -5.33
CA LEU A 251 -11.81 26.14 -5.50
C LEU A 251 -12.71 26.54 -6.69
N PRO A 252 -13.09 25.59 -7.56
CA PRO A 252 -13.95 25.89 -8.70
C PRO A 252 -15.39 26.17 -8.26
N VAL A 253 -16.15 26.81 -9.14
CA VAL A 253 -17.59 26.97 -8.94
C VAL A 253 -18.28 25.62 -9.16
N MET A 254 -19.00 25.18 -8.13
CA MET A 254 -19.68 23.87 -8.10
C MET A 254 -21.13 23.98 -8.60
N PRO A 255 -21.67 22.95 -9.29
CA PRO A 255 -23.06 22.94 -9.72
C PRO A 255 -24.02 22.73 -8.54
N ARG A 256 -25.20 23.34 -8.60
CA ARG A 256 -26.22 23.29 -7.52
C ARG A 256 -26.74 21.88 -7.21
N GLY A 257 -26.63 20.95 -8.17
CA GLY A 257 -27.06 19.56 -8.04
C GLY A 257 -26.06 18.65 -7.33
N LEU A 258 -24.86 19.16 -6.99
CA LEU A 258 -23.78 18.34 -6.43
C LEU A 258 -24.17 17.75 -5.07
N VAL A 259 -23.90 16.46 -4.90
CA VAL A 259 -24.20 15.69 -3.68
C VAL A 259 -22.92 15.39 -2.92
N THR A 260 -21.85 15.03 -3.64
CA THR A 260 -20.57 14.65 -3.07
C THR A 260 -19.45 15.41 -3.77
N ALA A 261 -18.67 16.15 -2.99
CA ALA A 261 -17.51 16.91 -3.44
C ALA A 261 -16.30 16.52 -2.59
N LEU A 262 -15.37 15.78 -3.19
CA LEU A 262 -14.16 15.29 -2.53
C LEU A 262 -12.93 15.90 -3.22
N LEU A 263 -12.37 16.94 -2.61
CA LEU A 263 -11.26 17.75 -3.13
C LEU A 263 -10.02 17.73 -2.22
N GLY A 264 -10.06 16.96 -1.14
CA GLY A 264 -8.96 16.88 -0.17
C GLY A 264 -7.64 16.33 -0.73
N LYS A 265 -6.53 16.59 -0.03
CA LYS A 265 -5.16 16.22 -0.42
C LYS A 265 -4.78 16.77 -1.80
N ASN A 266 -4.89 18.08 -1.94
CA ASN A 266 -4.46 18.85 -3.11
C ASN A 266 -3.68 20.08 -2.62
N LEU A 267 -3.46 21.06 -3.50
CA LEU A 267 -2.78 22.32 -3.19
C LEU A 267 -3.75 23.51 -3.32
N PHE A 268 -5.07 23.29 -3.21
CA PHE A 268 -6.06 24.36 -3.38
C PHE A 268 -5.83 25.50 -2.39
N SER A 269 -5.88 26.74 -2.85
CA SER A 269 -5.58 27.93 -2.05
C SER A 269 -6.70 28.98 -2.14
N GLY A 270 -6.58 30.06 -1.37
CA GLY A 270 -7.61 31.09 -1.27
C GLY A 270 -8.76 30.70 -0.33
N GLU A 271 -9.84 31.47 -0.38
CA GLU A 271 -10.98 31.30 0.54
C GLU A 271 -11.98 30.26 0.05
N ILE A 272 -12.74 29.67 0.99
CA ILE A 272 -13.88 28.83 0.63
C ILE A 272 -15.03 29.74 0.14
N PRO A 273 -15.47 29.65 -1.13
CA PRO A 273 -16.46 30.58 -1.66
C PRO A 273 -17.81 30.46 -0.96
N ALA A 274 -18.49 31.59 -0.71
CA ALA A 274 -19.81 31.62 -0.09
C ALA A 274 -20.87 30.84 -0.91
N GLN A 275 -20.65 30.66 -2.21
CA GLN A 275 -21.49 29.88 -3.12
C GLN A 275 -21.56 28.40 -2.73
N VAL A 276 -20.60 27.86 -1.97
CA VAL A 276 -20.69 26.48 -1.46
C VAL A 276 -21.82 26.36 -0.42
N GLY A 277 -22.10 27.45 0.31
CA GLY A 277 -23.17 27.53 1.30
C GLY A 277 -24.59 27.57 0.74
N ILE A 278 -24.77 27.57 -0.60
CA ILE A 278 -26.09 27.48 -1.25
C ILE A 278 -26.35 26.13 -1.93
N LEU A 279 -25.43 25.15 -1.78
CA LEU A 279 -25.54 23.82 -2.38
C LEU A 279 -26.44 22.91 -1.53
N THR A 280 -27.75 23.10 -1.62
CA THR A 280 -28.73 22.41 -0.75
C THR A 280 -28.80 20.88 -0.92
N HIS A 281 -28.27 20.33 -2.01
CA HIS A 281 -28.18 18.88 -2.23
C HIS A 281 -26.91 18.25 -1.65
N LEU A 282 -25.93 19.07 -1.25
CA LEU A 282 -24.62 18.60 -0.81
C LEU A 282 -24.75 17.80 0.49
N GLN A 283 -24.23 16.59 0.48
CA GLN A 283 -24.21 15.66 1.60
C GLN A 283 -22.79 15.46 2.13
N HIS A 284 -21.79 15.41 1.24
CA HIS A 284 -20.41 15.11 1.58
C HIS A 284 -19.49 16.17 0.98
N LEU A 285 -18.79 16.91 1.84
CA LEU A 285 -17.78 17.89 1.44
C LEU A 285 -16.45 17.59 2.14
N ASP A 286 -15.43 17.25 1.37
CA ASP A 286 -14.06 17.06 1.85
C ASP A 286 -13.11 18.03 1.16
N LEU A 287 -12.64 19.03 1.90
CA LEU A 287 -11.65 20.02 1.48
C LEU A 287 -10.34 19.87 2.27
N SER A 288 -10.17 18.76 2.99
CA SER A 288 -9.06 18.58 3.93
C SER A 288 -7.69 18.50 3.24
N PHE A 289 -6.60 18.80 3.95
CA PHE A 289 -5.24 18.74 3.40
C PHE A 289 -5.09 19.58 2.12
N ASN A 290 -5.35 20.87 2.26
CA ASN A 290 -5.16 21.88 1.21
C ASN A 290 -4.48 23.13 1.82
N HIS A 291 -4.42 24.21 1.04
CA HIS A 291 -3.88 25.51 1.42
C HIS A 291 -4.97 26.58 1.54
N LEU A 292 -6.20 26.18 1.87
CA LEU A 292 -7.33 27.10 1.98
C LEU A 292 -7.17 28.03 3.18
N SER A 293 -7.52 29.30 3.01
CA SER A 293 -7.37 30.36 4.00
C SER A 293 -8.67 31.11 4.23
N GLY A 294 -8.66 32.11 5.12
CA GLY A 294 -9.84 32.90 5.44
C GLY A 294 -10.83 32.14 6.34
N THR A 295 -11.96 32.78 6.62
CA THR A 295 -12.99 32.23 7.51
C THR A 295 -13.99 31.38 6.73
N PRO A 296 -14.23 30.11 7.14
CA PRO A 296 -15.25 29.28 6.51
C PRO A 296 -16.64 29.94 6.57
N PRO A 297 -17.41 29.98 5.46
CA PRO A 297 -18.78 30.48 5.48
C PRO A 297 -19.64 29.73 6.50
N SER A 298 -20.30 30.45 7.40
CA SER A 298 -21.16 29.85 8.43
C SER A 298 -22.30 29.02 7.85
N THR A 299 -22.77 29.37 6.65
CA THR A 299 -23.79 28.66 5.89
C THR A 299 -23.41 27.22 5.54
N LEU A 300 -22.12 26.87 5.52
CA LEU A 300 -21.66 25.49 5.29
C LEU A 300 -22.14 24.52 6.38
N PHE A 301 -22.21 25.00 7.62
CA PHE A 301 -22.60 24.20 8.77
C PHE A 301 -24.13 24.00 8.84
N ASP A 302 -24.90 24.88 8.19
CA ASP A 302 -26.37 24.90 8.20
C ASP A 302 -27.01 24.26 6.94
N LEU A 303 -26.21 23.70 6.02
CA LEU A 303 -26.75 23.09 4.80
C LEU A 303 -27.75 21.97 5.15
N PRO A 304 -28.91 21.89 4.48
CA PRO A 304 -30.03 21.04 4.92
C PRO A 304 -29.75 19.54 4.80
N ASN A 305 -28.85 19.15 3.88
CA ASN A 305 -28.53 17.76 3.59
C ASN A 305 -27.10 17.37 3.95
N ILE A 306 -26.26 18.29 4.42
CA ILE A 306 -24.86 17.99 4.73
C ILE A 306 -24.80 16.98 5.88
N SER A 307 -24.08 15.88 5.66
CA SER A 307 -23.87 14.81 6.65
C SER A 307 -22.40 14.67 7.04
N TYR A 308 -21.49 15.01 6.12
CA TYR A 308 -20.05 14.91 6.29
C TYR A 308 -19.37 16.20 5.81
N LEU A 309 -18.69 16.89 6.72
CA LEU A 309 -17.92 18.10 6.43
C LEU A 309 -16.49 17.96 6.97
N ASN A 310 -15.50 17.96 6.07
CA ASN A 310 -14.09 17.89 6.45
C ASN A 310 -13.31 19.07 5.85
N LEU A 311 -12.82 19.94 6.73
CA LEU A 311 -12.01 21.13 6.44
C LEU A 311 -10.61 21.03 7.07
N ALA A 312 -10.24 19.87 7.59
CA ALA A 312 -9.04 19.68 8.40
C ALA A 312 -7.75 19.97 7.63
N SER A 313 -6.68 20.32 8.33
CA SER A 313 -5.34 20.49 7.75
C SER A 313 -5.33 21.53 6.61
N ASN A 314 -5.76 22.74 6.93
CA ASN A 314 -5.74 23.90 6.03
C ASN A 314 -5.11 25.11 6.77
N MET A 315 -5.22 26.31 6.17
CA MET A 315 -4.81 27.58 6.78
C MET A 315 -6.03 28.46 7.15
N LEU A 316 -7.19 27.85 7.39
CA LEU A 316 -8.45 28.56 7.68
C LEU A 316 -8.30 29.35 8.99
N SER A 317 -8.74 30.60 9.00
CA SER A 317 -8.48 31.54 10.09
C SER A 317 -9.72 32.38 10.44
N GLY A 318 -9.61 33.19 11.49
CA GLY A 318 -10.73 33.99 12.00
C GLY A 318 -11.65 33.20 12.92
N SER A 319 -12.73 33.84 13.35
CA SER A 319 -13.68 33.29 14.32
C SER A 319 -14.98 32.85 13.67
N LEU A 320 -15.44 31.64 13.99
CA LEU A 320 -16.78 31.19 13.64
C LEU A 320 -17.81 31.87 14.58
N PRO A 321 -18.94 32.37 14.06
CA PRO A 321 -19.99 32.95 14.91
C PRO A 321 -20.49 31.98 15.99
N GLU A 322 -20.73 32.46 17.21
CA GLU A 322 -21.20 31.60 18.33
C GLU A 322 -22.63 31.06 18.09
N GLN A 323 -23.45 31.82 17.35
CA GLN A 323 -24.87 31.57 17.07
C GLN A 323 -25.10 31.01 15.66
N ILE A 324 -24.43 29.90 15.31
CA ILE A 324 -24.70 29.17 14.05
C ILE A 324 -25.68 28.03 14.33
N THR A 325 -26.62 27.81 13.41
CA THR A 325 -27.44 26.59 13.38
C THR A 325 -26.70 25.52 12.56
N CYS A 326 -26.62 24.31 13.11
CA CYS A 326 -26.03 23.18 12.39
C CYS A 326 -27.15 22.35 11.75
N GLY A 327 -26.99 22.00 10.46
CA GLY A 327 -27.97 21.22 9.70
C GLY A 327 -28.29 19.90 10.40
N SER A 328 -29.56 19.48 10.42
CA SER A 328 -30.03 18.34 11.22
C SER A 328 -29.41 16.99 10.84
N LYS A 329 -28.89 16.84 9.63
CA LYS A 329 -28.23 15.61 9.14
C LYS A 329 -26.72 15.58 9.37
N LEU A 330 -26.11 16.69 9.81
CA LEU A 330 -24.66 16.82 9.88
C LEU A 330 -24.11 15.99 11.04
N GLY A 331 -23.57 14.81 10.72
CA GLY A 331 -23.10 13.82 11.69
C GLY A 331 -21.59 13.84 11.92
N PHE A 332 -20.80 14.32 10.95
CA PHE A 332 -19.34 14.41 11.07
C PHE A 332 -18.84 15.79 10.63
N VAL A 333 -18.04 16.42 11.49
CA VAL A 333 -17.38 17.71 11.23
C VAL A 333 -15.92 17.62 11.66
N ASP A 334 -14.99 17.93 10.77
CA ASP A 334 -13.57 18.06 11.10
C ASP A 334 -13.05 19.42 10.64
N ILE A 335 -12.74 20.29 11.60
CA ILE A 335 -12.10 21.60 11.40
C ILE A 335 -10.69 21.63 12.01
N SER A 336 -10.13 20.47 12.35
CA SER A 336 -8.84 20.36 13.05
C SER A 336 -7.65 20.84 12.21
N SER A 337 -6.53 21.16 12.86
CA SER A 337 -5.27 21.57 12.22
C SER A 337 -5.46 22.77 11.27
N ASN A 338 -5.94 23.88 11.83
CA ASN A 338 -6.20 25.15 11.14
C ASN A 338 -5.72 26.31 12.03
N LYS A 339 -6.10 27.54 11.70
CA LYS A 339 -5.77 28.76 12.45
C LYS A 339 -7.02 29.47 12.99
N LEU A 340 -8.09 28.72 13.27
CA LEU A 340 -9.34 29.28 13.78
C LEU A 340 -9.17 29.79 15.21
N VAL A 341 -9.83 30.91 15.53
CA VAL A 341 -9.77 31.59 16.83
C VAL A 341 -11.16 31.81 17.39
N GLY A 342 -11.25 32.20 18.67
CA GLY A 342 -12.54 32.44 19.34
C GLY A 342 -13.15 31.16 19.91
N LYS A 343 -14.44 31.18 20.25
CA LYS A 343 -15.14 30.01 20.81
C LYS A 343 -15.62 29.08 19.70
N LEU A 344 -15.80 27.80 20.04
CA LEU A 344 -16.48 26.85 19.16
C LEU A 344 -17.99 27.19 19.14
N PRO A 345 -18.66 27.20 17.96
CA PRO A 345 -20.10 27.41 17.88
C PRO A 345 -20.87 26.39 18.72
N SER A 346 -21.92 26.85 19.41
CA SER A 346 -22.70 26.02 20.34
C SER A 346 -23.31 24.76 19.70
N CYS A 347 -23.65 24.79 18.40
CA CYS A 347 -24.18 23.62 17.70
C CYS A 347 -23.12 22.54 17.37
N LEU A 348 -21.84 22.86 17.52
CA LEU A 348 -20.71 21.94 17.41
C LEU A 348 -20.17 21.53 18.78
N ASP A 349 -20.68 22.13 19.85
CA ASP A 349 -20.28 21.82 21.22
C ASP A 349 -20.94 20.50 21.65
N ASN A 350 -20.11 19.59 22.14
CA ASN A 350 -20.35 18.14 22.19
C ASN A 350 -21.30 17.72 23.34
N THR A 351 -22.03 18.67 23.92
CA THR A 351 -22.69 18.50 25.22
C THR A 351 -24.06 17.82 25.13
N LEU A 352 -24.67 17.74 23.93
CA LEU A 352 -26.03 17.17 23.76
C LEU A 352 -26.28 16.43 22.42
N ASP A 353 -25.37 16.46 21.44
CA ASP A 353 -25.66 16.06 20.06
C ASP A 353 -24.82 14.84 19.59
N LYS A 354 -25.39 13.93 18.79
CA LYS A 354 -24.75 12.69 18.31
C LYS A 354 -23.65 12.91 17.24
N ARG A 355 -23.11 14.13 17.14
CA ARG A 355 -22.21 14.57 16.07
C ARG A 355 -20.75 14.32 16.44
N ALA A 356 -19.99 13.70 15.54
CA ALA A 356 -18.55 13.56 15.71
C ALA A 356 -17.85 14.84 15.23
N VAL A 357 -17.40 15.66 16.18
CA VAL A 357 -16.71 16.94 15.88
C VAL A 357 -15.24 16.87 16.27
N LYS A 358 -14.35 17.18 15.32
CA LYS A 358 -12.89 17.31 15.53
C LYS A 358 -12.46 18.75 15.30
N PHE A 359 -11.80 19.35 16.28
CA PHE A 359 -11.39 20.77 16.22
C PHE A 359 -10.01 21.04 16.85
N GLY A 360 -9.26 20.00 17.21
CA GLY A 360 -7.88 20.12 17.72
C GLY A 360 -6.92 20.81 16.74
N GLY A 361 -5.79 21.33 17.20
CA GLY A 361 -4.81 21.99 16.35
C GLY A 361 -5.26 23.35 15.79
N ASN A 362 -6.16 24.06 16.48
CA ASN A 362 -6.54 25.46 16.21
C ASN A 362 -6.06 26.36 17.36
N CYS A 363 -6.59 27.58 17.48
CA CYS A 363 -6.41 28.45 18.66
C CYS A 363 -7.75 28.84 19.28
N LEU A 364 -8.65 27.86 19.43
CA LEU A 364 -9.98 28.08 20.02
C LEU A 364 -9.88 28.29 21.54
N SER A 365 -10.75 29.14 22.09
CA SER A 365 -10.84 29.45 23.52
C SER A 365 -11.67 28.39 24.26
N ILE A 366 -11.17 27.15 24.30
CA ILE A 366 -11.79 26.01 25.00
C ILE A 366 -10.74 25.35 25.90
N GLU A 367 -11.10 25.05 27.14
CA GLU A 367 -10.23 24.37 28.10
C GLU A 367 -10.15 22.85 27.82
N GLY A 368 -8.96 22.26 27.98
CA GLY A 368 -8.78 20.79 27.96
C GLY A 368 -8.59 20.12 26.59
N HIS A 369 -8.62 20.86 25.48
CA HIS A 369 -8.34 20.30 24.14
C HIS A 369 -6.99 20.78 23.59
N GLN A 370 -6.33 19.95 22.75
CA GLN A 370 -5.05 20.27 22.09
C GLN A 370 -5.18 21.48 21.15
N GLN A 371 -5.15 22.69 21.69
CA GLN A 371 -5.16 23.96 20.97
C GLN A 371 -3.77 24.59 21.04
N HIS A 372 -3.36 25.23 19.97
CA HIS A 372 -2.17 26.07 19.95
C HIS A 372 -2.40 27.37 20.73
N GLN A 373 -1.30 27.93 21.26
CA GLN A 373 -1.33 29.24 21.88
C GLN A 373 -1.74 30.30 20.85
N SER A 374 -2.47 31.33 21.30
CA SER A 374 -2.98 32.41 20.41
C SER A 374 -1.92 33.07 19.51
N SER A 375 -0.63 33.03 19.88
CA SER A 375 0.50 33.50 19.07
C SER A 375 0.67 32.74 17.75
N TYR A 376 0.33 31.45 17.70
CA TYR A 376 0.39 30.61 16.49
C TYR A 376 -0.61 31.06 15.41
N CYS A 377 -1.80 31.50 15.83
CA CYS A 377 -2.86 31.92 14.91
C CYS A 377 -2.89 33.43 14.63
N LYS A 378 -2.03 34.23 15.28
CA LYS A 378 -1.83 35.63 14.88
C LYS A 378 -0.99 35.68 13.61
N GLU A 379 -1.57 36.17 12.52
CA GLU A 379 -0.78 36.51 11.33
C GLU A 379 0.30 37.54 11.68
N ALA A 380 1.53 37.28 11.21
CA ALA A 380 2.59 38.27 11.12
C ALA A 380 2.24 39.32 10.05
N ASN A 381 1.26 40.18 10.33
CA ASN A 381 1.04 41.40 9.59
C ASN A 381 2.13 42.44 9.96
N THR A 382 3.36 42.21 9.50
CA THR A 382 4.37 43.27 9.40
C THR A 382 5.06 43.22 8.04
N ARG A 383 4.32 43.58 7.00
CA ARG A 383 4.90 44.05 5.75
C ARG A 383 5.39 45.50 5.94
N LYS A 384 6.44 45.71 6.75
CA LYS A 384 7.25 46.94 6.73
C LYS A 384 8.71 46.63 7.02
N SER A 385 9.58 47.15 6.14
CA SER A 385 11.05 47.22 6.23
C SER A 385 11.88 46.11 5.57
N GLY A 386 11.61 45.82 4.29
CA GLY A 386 12.53 45.07 3.40
C GLY A 386 13.80 45.84 2.99
N ARG A 387 14.04 47.05 3.50
CA ARG A 387 15.20 47.89 3.10
C ARG A 387 16.47 47.58 3.90
N LYS A 388 16.36 47.12 5.14
CA LYS A 388 17.54 46.82 5.98
C LYS A 388 18.15 45.43 5.69
N ILE A 389 17.32 44.45 5.35
CA ILE A 389 17.75 43.08 5.03
C ILE A 389 18.42 43.03 3.65
N ALA A 390 17.90 43.75 2.65
CA ALA A 390 18.53 43.84 1.33
C ALA A 390 19.93 44.50 1.38
N LEU A 391 20.13 45.47 2.27
CA LEU A 391 21.43 46.14 2.47
C LEU A 391 22.47 45.20 3.11
N LEU A 392 22.05 44.38 4.09
CA LEU A 392 22.91 43.36 4.69
C LEU A 392 23.29 42.27 3.68
N ILE A 393 22.34 41.81 2.85
CA ILE A 393 22.62 40.82 1.80
C ILE A 393 23.56 41.41 0.74
N ALA A 394 23.39 42.68 0.35
CA ALA A 394 24.28 43.34 -0.61
C ALA A 394 25.72 43.49 -0.08
N ILE A 395 25.90 43.77 1.21
CA ILE A 395 27.23 43.87 1.85
C ILE A 395 27.89 42.48 1.93
N ILE A 396 27.12 41.45 2.27
CA ILE A 396 27.62 40.06 2.36
C ILE A 396 27.99 39.54 0.96
N VAL A 397 27.14 39.76 -0.04
CA VAL A 397 27.45 39.36 -1.43
C VAL A 397 28.63 40.16 -1.98
N GLY A 398 28.72 41.45 -1.67
CA GLY A 398 29.85 42.30 -2.08
C GLY A 398 31.18 41.88 -1.44
N SER A 399 31.17 41.50 -0.16
CA SER A 399 32.37 41.03 0.54
C SER A 399 32.80 39.63 0.06
N ILE A 400 31.85 38.75 -0.26
CA ILE A 400 32.15 37.46 -0.90
C ILE A 400 32.74 37.67 -2.30
N LEU A 401 32.19 38.59 -3.10
CA LEU A 401 32.76 38.92 -4.42
C LEU A 401 34.17 39.48 -4.32
N LEU A 402 34.44 40.34 -3.32
CA LEU A 402 35.76 40.92 -3.11
C LEU A 402 36.81 39.86 -2.72
N LEU A 403 36.41 38.90 -1.86
CA LEU A 403 37.24 37.76 -1.48
C LEU A 403 37.55 36.83 -2.67
N VAL A 404 36.56 36.61 -3.54
CA VAL A 404 36.75 35.82 -4.78
C VAL A 404 37.70 36.54 -5.74
N ILE A 405 37.61 37.87 -5.87
CA ILE A 405 38.52 38.66 -6.72
C ILE A 405 39.94 38.67 -6.15
N LEU A 406 40.10 38.78 -4.83
CA LEU A 406 41.41 38.70 -4.16
C LEU A 406 42.02 37.29 -4.31
N ALA A 407 41.23 36.24 -4.12
CA ALA A 407 41.66 34.86 -4.35
C ALA A 407 42.05 34.63 -5.82
N TYR A 408 41.31 35.21 -6.77
CA TYR A 408 41.64 35.16 -8.19
C TYR A 408 42.91 35.97 -8.51
N GLY A 409 43.16 37.09 -7.84
CA GLY A 409 44.39 37.87 -7.93
C GLY A 409 45.62 37.11 -7.41
N VAL A 410 45.48 36.40 -6.28
CA VAL A 410 46.53 35.52 -5.73
C VAL A 410 46.78 34.32 -6.64
N LEU A 411 45.73 33.74 -7.22
CA LEU A 411 45.83 32.68 -8.23
C LEU A 411 46.45 33.18 -9.55
N PHE A 412 46.20 34.43 -9.93
CA PHE A 412 46.79 35.05 -11.11
C PHE A 412 48.28 35.34 -10.93
N LEU A 413 48.69 35.74 -9.71
CA LEU A 413 50.10 35.93 -9.36
C LEU A 413 50.84 34.60 -9.21
N SER A 414 50.21 33.56 -8.63
CA SER A 414 50.81 32.23 -8.54
C SER A 414 50.89 31.52 -9.90
N ARG A 415 49.94 31.80 -10.81
CA ARG A 415 50.00 31.34 -12.21
C ARG A 415 51.01 32.09 -13.09
N ARG A 416 51.47 33.29 -12.72
CA ARG A 416 52.57 33.98 -13.43
C ARG A 416 53.96 33.41 -13.12
N CYS A 417 54.12 32.65 -12.03
CA CYS A 417 55.39 31.99 -11.69
C CYS A 417 55.49 30.54 -12.16
N PHE A 418 54.38 29.89 -12.57
CA PHE A 418 54.39 28.48 -12.97
C PHE A 418 53.97 28.29 -14.44
N GLN A 419 54.99 28.31 -15.28
CA GLN A 419 55.13 27.66 -16.59
C GLN A 419 54.19 28.02 -17.76
N ARG A 420 54.84 28.64 -18.76
CA ARG A 420 54.79 28.26 -20.18
C ARG A 420 54.63 26.73 -20.38
N LYS A 421 53.52 26.31 -20.97
CA LYS A 421 53.44 25.56 -22.25
C LYS A 421 51.99 25.11 -22.50
N THR A 422 51.39 25.76 -23.50
CA THR A 422 50.52 25.29 -24.61
C THR A 422 49.92 23.86 -24.50
N LEU A 423 48.67 23.56 -24.88
CA LEU A 423 47.96 23.89 -26.13
C LEU A 423 46.47 23.43 -26.10
N GLU A 424 45.56 24.35 -26.44
CA GLU A 424 44.27 24.26 -27.18
C GLU A 424 43.16 23.23 -26.84
N THR A 425 41.99 23.65 -26.31
CA THR A 425 40.71 24.15 -26.94
C THR A 425 39.77 23.02 -27.44
N HIS A 426 38.44 23.01 -27.35
CA HIS A 426 37.31 23.74 -26.72
C HIS A 426 36.12 22.71 -26.78
N ILE A 427 35.06 22.68 -25.96
CA ILE A 427 33.79 23.46 -26.01
C ILE A 427 32.88 22.87 -24.89
N ARG A 428 32.60 23.61 -23.81
CA ARG A 428 31.31 24.26 -23.42
C ARG A 428 30.18 23.35 -22.88
N GLN A 429 29.98 23.37 -21.55
CA GLN A 429 28.71 23.09 -20.87
C GLN A 429 28.44 24.15 -19.79
N LYS A 430 27.21 24.66 -19.73
CA LYS A 430 26.70 25.62 -18.74
C LYS A 430 25.65 24.90 -17.91
N ALA A 431 25.93 24.71 -16.62
CA ALA A 431 24.97 24.23 -15.62
C ALA A 431 24.51 25.41 -14.76
N VAL A 432 23.22 25.45 -14.46
CA VAL A 432 22.57 26.34 -13.49
C VAL A 432 22.16 25.49 -12.29
N GLN A 433 22.82 25.79 -11.18
CA GLN A 433 22.41 25.87 -9.77
C GLN A 433 21.31 24.97 -9.19
N GLU A 434 21.72 24.36 -8.07
CA GLU A 434 21.11 23.32 -7.24
C GLU A 434 20.24 23.85 -6.05
N ASN A 435 19.22 23.04 -5.69
CA ASN A 435 18.80 22.56 -4.33
C ASN A 435 18.20 23.53 -3.26
N PRO A 436 17.54 23.04 -2.17
CA PRO A 436 16.94 21.72 -1.85
C PRO A 436 15.49 21.73 -1.24
N THR A 437 15.00 20.51 -1.04
CA THR A 437 13.77 19.89 -0.48
C THR A 437 13.44 20.18 1.03
N THR A 438 12.41 19.71 1.76
CA THR A 438 11.57 18.47 1.77
C THR A 438 10.51 18.52 2.92
N GLY A 439 9.44 17.71 2.87
CA GLY A 439 8.68 17.28 4.07
C GLY A 439 7.42 16.41 3.79
N VAL A 440 7.34 15.20 4.34
CA VAL A 440 6.33 14.13 4.14
C VAL A 440 5.74 13.67 5.49
N SER A 441 4.45 13.24 5.55
CA SER A 441 3.91 12.16 6.43
C SER A 441 2.44 11.76 6.05
N PRO A 442 1.73 10.77 6.64
CA PRO A 442 1.53 9.43 6.06
C PRO A 442 0.05 8.93 6.07
N ASP A 443 -0.23 7.73 5.50
CA ASP A 443 -1.18 6.68 5.99
C ASP A 443 -1.93 5.89 4.90
N ILE A 444 -1.56 4.62 4.75
CA ILE A 444 -2.44 3.49 4.36
C ILE A 444 -1.99 2.27 5.17
N LEU A 445 -2.89 1.73 6.00
CA LEU A 445 -3.17 0.29 6.04
C LEU A 445 -4.57 0.05 6.63
N ALA A 446 -5.44 -0.59 5.86
CA ALA A 446 -6.65 -1.25 6.36
C ALA A 446 -6.90 -2.50 5.51
N ASN A 447 -6.80 -3.69 6.12
CA ASN A 447 -7.87 -4.69 6.16
C ASN A 447 -7.35 -6.06 6.64
N ALA A 448 -7.94 -6.58 7.72
CA ALA A 448 -8.43 -7.96 7.85
C ALA A 448 -9.29 -8.08 9.12
N ARG A 449 -10.52 -8.58 8.99
CA ARG A 449 -11.44 -8.91 10.10
C ARG A 449 -11.49 -10.42 10.29
N PHE A 450 -11.15 -10.91 11.48
CA PHE A 450 -11.85 -12.00 12.18
C PHE A 450 -11.63 -11.78 13.69
N ILE A 451 -12.74 -11.80 14.44
CA ILE A 451 -12.85 -11.25 15.80
C ILE A 451 -12.60 -12.37 16.82
N SER A 452 -11.62 -12.17 17.71
CA SER A 452 -11.50 -12.88 18.98
C SER A 452 -12.42 -12.23 20.02
N GLU A 453 -13.05 -13.03 20.88
CA GLU A 453 -14.15 -12.67 21.79
C GLU A 453 -13.81 -11.57 22.83
N VAL A 454 -12.57 -11.09 22.89
CA VAL A 454 -12.16 -9.92 23.70
C VAL A 454 -12.41 -8.57 22.98
N MET A 455 -12.72 -8.58 21.67
CA MET A 455 -13.00 -7.38 20.88
C MET A 455 -14.44 -6.83 21.00
N LYS A 456 -15.31 -7.41 21.84
CA LYS A 456 -16.67 -6.88 22.06
C LYS A 456 -16.73 -5.61 22.92
N LEU A 457 -15.62 -5.10 23.45
CA LEU A 457 -15.57 -3.89 24.28
C LEU A 457 -14.96 -2.65 23.61
N VAL A 458 -14.52 -2.71 22.35
CA VAL A 458 -13.99 -1.53 21.64
C VAL A 458 -14.56 -1.47 20.23
N THR A 459 -15.73 -0.86 20.09
CA THR A 459 -16.32 -0.49 18.80
C THR A 459 -16.43 1.03 18.67
N GLN A 460 -15.29 1.73 18.66
CA GLN A 460 -15.15 3.11 18.13
C GLN A 460 -13.68 3.33 17.72
N GLY A 461 -13.43 3.55 16.43
CA GLY A 461 -12.13 4.05 15.90
C GLY A 461 -10.98 3.03 15.82
N SER A 462 -10.42 2.84 14.61
CA SER A 462 -9.17 2.11 14.38
C SER A 462 -8.03 2.69 15.24
N PRO A 463 -7.10 1.89 15.82
CA PRO A 463 -6.08 2.45 16.70
C PRO A 463 -5.02 3.20 15.89
N VAL A 464 -4.87 4.49 16.19
CA VAL A 464 -3.68 5.27 15.89
C VAL A 464 -2.67 4.94 17.00
N SER A 465 -1.43 4.60 16.64
CA SER A 465 -0.32 4.48 17.60
C SER A 465 -0.32 5.64 18.60
N ARG A 466 -0.55 5.36 19.88
CA ARG A 466 -0.59 6.40 20.92
C ARG A 466 0.83 6.91 21.17
N LEU A 467 1.00 8.22 21.24
CA LEU A 467 2.23 8.81 21.79
C LEU A 467 2.09 8.83 23.31
N PHE A 468 2.96 8.11 24.01
CA PHE A 468 3.03 8.09 25.47
C PHE A 468 3.98 9.20 25.95
N SER A 469 3.67 9.84 27.08
CA SER A 469 4.64 10.69 27.78
C SER A 469 5.57 9.83 28.63
N LEU A 470 6.79 10.31 28.90
CA LEU A 470 7.71 9.61 29.79
C LEU A 470 7.12 9.48 31.20
N GLU A 471 6.47 10.53 31.69
CA GLU A 471 5.79 10.57 32.99
C GLU A 471 4.74 9.46 33.13
N GLU A 472 3.94 9.20 32.08
CA GLU A 472 2.96 8.11 32.07
C GLU A 472 3.63 6.74 32.15
N LEU A 473 4.78 6.56 31.48
CA LEU A 473 5.53 5.29 31.53
C LEU A 473 6.24 5.09 32.86
N GLU A 474 6.75 6.17 33.46
CA GLU A 474 7.35 6.14 34.80
C GLU A 474 6.29 5.77 35.83
N GLU A 475 5.11 6.37 35.81
CA GLU A 475 4.01 6.00 36.71
C GLU A 475 3.58 4.54 36.51
N ALA A 476 3.40 4.13 35.25
CA ALA A 476 2.98 2.77 34.91
C ALA A 476 3.98 1.69 35.34
N THR A 477 5.27 2.02 35.44
CA THR A 477 6.36 1.08 35.78
C THR A 477 6.91 1.28 37.18
N ASN A 478 6.31 2.17 37.98
CA ASN A 478 6.86 2.59 39.27
C ASN A 478 8.32 3.08 39.14
N ASN A 479 8.54 4.02 38.23
CA ASN A 479 9.82 4.58 37.85
C ASN A 479 10.84 3.53 37.36
N PHE A 480 10.39 2.65 36.47
CA PHE A 480 11.18 1.53 35.91
C PHE A 480 11.83 0.64 36.99
N ASP A 481 11.09 0.37 38.08
CA ASP A 481 11.57 -0.43 39.20
C ASP A 481 11.98 -1.85 38.78
N SER A 482 12.95 -2.40 39.52
CA SER A 482 13.47 -3.76 39.28
C SER A 482 12.41 -4.86 39.40
N SER A 483 11.34 -4.66 40.20
CA SER A 483 10.22 -5.61 40.31
C SER A 483 9.38 -5.71 39.04
N MET A 484 9.41 -4.67 38.20
CA MET A 484 8.69 -4.63 36.92
C MET A 484 9.54 -5.13 35.76
N PHE A 485 10.81 -5.47 35.98
CA PHE A 485 11.71 -5.94 34.95
C PHE A 485 11.37 -7.37 34.49
N MET A 486 11.18 -7.55 33.19
CA MET A 486 10.85 -8.85 32.58
C MET A 486 12.07 -9.51 31.92
N GLY A 487 13.05 -8.73 31.48
CA GLY A 487 14.27 -9.25 30.85
C GLY A 487 15.01 -8.21 30.02
N GLU A 488 16.25 -8.54 29.64
CA GLU A 488 17.10 -7.70 28.78
C GLU A 488 17.52 -8.50 27.54
N SER A 489 17.41 -7.85 26.38
CA SER A 489 17.80 -8.41 25.09
C SER A 489 18.85 -7.51 24.43
N SER A 490 19.43 -7.98 23.31
CA SER A 490 20.32 -7.16 22.48
C SER A 490 19.66 -5.89 21.91
N ALA A 491 18.33 -5.80 21.96
CA ALA A 491 17.59 -4.60 21.57
C ALA A 491 17.38 -3.63 22.73
N GLY A 492 17.41 -4.08 23.99
CA GLY A 492 17.14 -3.24 25.16
C GLY A 492 16.41 -3.98 26.30
N LYS A 493 16.02 -3.22 27.33
CA LYS A 493 15.37 -3.73 28.55
C LYS A 493 13.85 -3.74 28.39
N LEU A 494 13.19 -4.78 28.92
CA LEU A 494 11.74 -4.96 28.86
C LEU A 494 11.14 -4.92 30.27
N TYR A 495 10.07 -4.14 30.43
CA TYR A 495 9.37 -3.93 31.69
C TYR A 495 7.87 -4.22 31.53
N ARG A 496 7.25 -4.65 32.63
CA ARG A 496 5.80 -4.75 32.77
C ARG A 496 5.27 -3.43 33.31
N GLY A 497 4.29 -2.83 32.63
CA GLY A 497 3.63 -1.61 33.09
C GLY A 497 2.14 -1.85 33.33
N ARG A 498 1.54 -1.02 34.20
CA ARG A 498 0.09 -0.92 34.35
C ARG A 498 -0.34 0.52 34.11
N LEU A 499 -1.07 0.76 33.02
CA LEU A 499 -1.58 2.09 32.67
C LEU A 499 -2.68 2.53 33.65
N GLU A 500 -2.99 3.83 33.70
CA GLU A 500 -4.03 4.42 34.57
C GLU A 500 -5.40 3.75 34.43
N ASN A 501 -5.76 3.34 33.21
CA ASN A 501 -7.01 2.63 32.92
C ASN A 501 -7.02 1.17 33.42
N GLY A 502 -5.96 0.72 34.11
CA GLY A 502 -5.80 -0.62 34.66
C GLY A 502 -5.23 -1.66 33.70
N THR A 503 -4.97 -1.31 32.43
CA THR A 503 -4.48 -2.23 31.39
C THR A 503 -3.00 -2.55 31.59
N TYR A 504 -2.63 -3.83 31.51
CA TYR A 504 -1.22 -4.24 31.52
C TYR A 504 -0.59 -4.07 30.14
N VAL A 505 0.63 -3.54 30.11
CA VAL A 505 1.42 -3.33 28.90
C VAL A 505 2.85 -3.83 29.06
N ALA A 506 3.52 -4.13 27.95
CA ALA A 506 4.95 -4.44 27.93
C ALA A 506 5.72 -3.26 27.34
N ILE A 507 6.65 -2.68 28.11
CA ILE A 507 7.37 -1.46 27.76
C ILE A 507 8.83 -1.81 27.50
N ARG A 508 9.30 -1.60 26.28
CA ARG A 508 10.68 -1.86 25.87
C ARG A 508 11.47 -0.57 25.76
N SER A 509 12.53 -0.45 26.55
CA SER A 509 13.48 0.66 26.52
C SER A 509 14.64 0.36 25.57
N LEU A 510 14.75 1.14 24.50
CA LEU A 510 15.82 1.09 23.51
C LEU A 510 16.78 2.27 23.68
N ASN A 511 18.07 2.00 23.70
CA ASN A 511 19.11 3.03 23.68
C ASN A 511 19.57 3.25 22.24
N LEU A 512 19.18 4.38 21.63
CA LEU A 512 19.64 4.71 20.29
C LEU A 512 20.94 5.49 20.32
N LEU A 513 21.94 5.00 19.59
CA LEU A 513 23.13 5.77 19.26
C LEU A 513 22.75 6.81 18.20
N LYS A 514 22.99 8.08 18.52
CA LYS A 514 22.95 9.38 17.82
C LYS A 514 22.83 9.52 16.27
N ARG A 515 22.69 8.45 15.50
CA ARG A 515 22.69 8.43 14.03
C ARG A 515 21.34 8.75 13.39
N TYR A 516 20.24 8.74 14.14
CA TYR A 516 18.92 9.06 13.60
C TYR A 516 18.48 10.49 13.94
N SER A 517 18.08 11.25 12.92
CA SER A 517 17.25 12.43 13.15
C SER A 517 15.89 11.98 13.72
N ILE A 518 15.34 12.74 14.66
CA ILE A 518 14.04 12.43 15.29
C ILE A 518 12.93 12.27 14.23
N GLN A 519 13.00 13.04 13.13
CA GLN A 519 12.07 12.93 12.00
C GLN A 519 12.18 11.58 11.26
N ASN A 520 13.40 11.09 10.99
CA ASN A 520 13.59 9.78 10.35
C ASN A 520 13.16 8.62 11.26
N LEU A 521 13.42 8.74 12.56
CA LEU A 521 12.97 7.78 13.56
C LEU A 521 11.44 7.75 13.66
N LYS A 522 10.79 8.92 13.62
CA LYS A 522 9.32 9.02 13.65
C LYS A 522 8.68 8.35 12.44
N VAL A 523 9.19 8.57 11.22
CA VAL A 523 8.69 7.90 10.01
C VAL A 523 8.83 6.36 10.11
N ARG A 524 9.93 5.88 10.69
CA ARG A 524 10.18 4.44 10.92
C ARG A 524 9.25 3.86 11.98
N LEU A 525 9.00 4.57 13.08
CA LEU A 525 8.05 4.17 14.11
C LEU A 525 6.60 4.22 13.61
N ASP A 526 6.24 5.19 12.77
CA ASP A 526 4.93 5.27 12.11
C ASP A 526 4.72 4.06 11.18
N PHE A 527 5.76 3.63 10.44
CA PHE A 527 5.71 2.39 9.65
C PHE A 527 5.57 1.15 10.54
N PHE A 528 6.39 1.05 11.60
CA PHE A 528 6.37 -0.08 12.54
C PHE A 528 5.02 -0.22 13.24
N SER A 529 4.37 0.90 13.55
CA SER A 529 3.05 0.92 14.18
C SER A 529 1.90 0.46 13.29
N LYS A 530 2.10 0.41 11.97
CA LYS A 530 1.10 -0.09 11.00
C LYS A 530 1.15 -1.59 10.79
N LEU A 531 2.14 -2.27 11.38
CA LEU A 531 2.29 -3.72 11.29
C LEU A 531 1.28 -4.38 12.24
N HIS A 532 0.09 -4.67 11.72
CA HIS A 532 -0.99 -5.33 12.46
C HIS A 532 -1.32 -6.69 11.85
N HIS A 533 -1.20 -7.74 12.67
CA HIS A 533 -1.54 -9.10 12.27
C HIS A 533 -1.89 -9.93 13.53
N PRO A 534 -2.85 -10.88 13.48
CA PRO A 534 -3.27 -11.65 14.65
C PRO A 534 -2.16 -12.42 15.36
N HIS A 535 -1.13 -12.82 14.61
CA HIS A 535 0.04 -13.56 15.10
C HIS A 535 1.29 -12.68 15.31
N LEU A 536 1.13 -11.36 15.36
CA LEU A 536 2.17 -10.42 15.78
C LEU A 536 1.75 -9.77 17.11
N VAL A 537 2.70 -9.52 18.00
CA VAL A 537 2.45 -8.74 19.22
C VAL A 537 2.24 -7.28 18.84
N SER A 538 1.04 -6.77 19.10
CA SER A 538 0.62 -5.44 18.66
C SER A 538 1.39 -4.33 19.38
N LEU A 539 1.98 -3.42 18.61
CA LEU A 539 2.51 -2.15 19.12
C LEU A 539 1.34 -1.19 19.41
N LEU A 540 1.20 -0.79 20.67
CA LEU A 540 0.17 0.14 21.12
C LEU A 540 0.61 1.60 20.97
N GLY A 541 1.91 1.85 21.07
CA GLY A 541 2.46 3.19 20.94
C GLY A 541 3.94 3.29 21.24
N HIS A 542 4.43 4.53 21.28
CA HIS A 542 5.84 4.81 21.57
C HIS A 542 6.01 6.11 22.37
N CYS A 543 7.17 6.25 23.02
CA CYS A 543 7.64 7.48 23.65
C CYS A 543 9.09 7.73 23.22
N ILE A 544 9.40 8.97 22.84
CA ILE A 544 10.77 9.39 22.52
C ILE A 544 11.17 10.39 23.59
N ASP A 545 12.12 10.00 24.44
CA ASP A 545 12.69 10.90 25.44
C ASP A 545 13.86 11.67 24.83
N GLY A 546 13.69 12.99 24.73
CA GLY A 546 14.73 13.94 24.35
C GLY A 546 15.49 14.34 25.61
N GLY A 547 16.47 13.51 25.98
CA GLY A 547 17.09 13.48 27.29
C GLY A 547 17.25 14.82 27.99
N VAL A 548 16.65 14.91 29.18
CA VAL A 548 17.00 15.87 30.23
C VAL A 548 17.47 15.06 31.43
N GLN A 549 18.75 14.66 31.43
CA GLN A 549 19.70 14.84 32.55
C GLN A 549 20.98 13.98 32.54
N ASP A 550 21.09 12.84 31.85
CA ASP A 550 22.27 11.96 32.07
C ASP A 550 23.12 11.56 30.85
N ASP A 551 22.73 11.92 29.62
CA ASP A 551 23.65 11.90 28.47
C ASP A 551 23.10 12.81 27.36
N PRO A 552 23.70 13.99 27.07
CA PRO A 552 23.22 14.90 26.03
C PRO A 552 23.31 14.30 24.62
N PHE A 553 23.79 13.06 24.52
CA PHE A 553 24.08 12.40 23.27
C PHE A 553 23.27 11.14 22.94
N ALA A 554 22.40 10.65 23.85
CA ALA A 554 21.57 9.47 23.62
C ALA A 554 20.07 9.78 23.68
N ASN A 555 19.34 9.47 22.60
CA ASN A 555 17.88 9.49 22.62
C ASN A 555 17.40 8.12 23.11
N LYS A 556 16.57 8.08 24.16
CA LYS A 556 15.89 6.85 24.60
C LYS A 556 14.55 6.73 23.89
N VAL A 557 14.26 5.54 23.37
CA VAL A 557 12.97 5.22 22.76
C VAL A 557 12.31 4.12 23.54
N PHE A 558 11.08 4.37 23.97
CA PHE A 558 10.26 3.37 24.62
C PHE A 558 9.18 2.89 23.63
N LEU A 559 9.09 1.59 23.43
CA LEU A 559 8.04 0.94 22.63
C LEU A 559 7.05 0.27 23.58
N VAL A 560 5.77 0.56 23.43
CA VAL A 560 4.70 0.04 24.28
C VAL A 560 3.90 -0.99 23.50
N TYR A 561 3.89 -2.23 23.96
CA TYR A 561 3.22 -3.36 23.34
C TYR A 561 2.06 -3.87 24.20
N GLU A 562 1.15 -4.61 23.58
CA GLU A 562 0.19 -5.43 24.32
C GLU A 562 0.93 -6.40 25.26
N TYR A 563 0.43 -6.54 26.49
CA TYR A 563 0.96 -7.53 27.42
C TYR A 563 0.35 -8.90 27.13
N VAL A 564 1.19 -9.86 26.75
CA VAL A 564 0.78 -11.25 26.53
C VAL A 564 1.11 -12.05 27.80
N PRO A 565 0.10 -12.60 28.50
CA PRO A 565 0.29 -13.09 29.87
C PRO A 565 0.97 -14.46 29.98
N ASN A 566 0.90 -15.33 28.95
CA ASN A 566 1.57 -16.62 29.03
C ASN A 566 3.06 -16.51 28.66
N ARG A 567 3.83 -17.46 29.20
CA ARG A 567 5.28 -17.52 29.02
C ARG A 567 5.63 -17.71 27.54
N ASN A 568 6.88 -17.42 27.18
CA ASN A 568 7.36 -17.67 25.82
C ASN A 568 7.39 -19.18 25.50
N TYR A 569 7.38 -19.50 24.21
CA TYR A 569 7.31 -20.86 23.70
C TYR A 569 8.51 -21.71 24.14
N HIS A 570 9.70 -21.12 24.25
CA HIS A 570 10.89 -21.80 24.78
C HIS A 570 10.69 -22.38 26.19
N MET A 571 10.02 -21.63 27.08
CA MET A 571 9.69 -22.11 28.43
C MET A 571 8.65 -23.24 28.40
N HIS A 572 7.72 -23.22 27.43
CA HIS A 572 6.76 -24.32 27.24
C HIS A 572 7.41 -25.59 26.69
N LEU A 573 8.44 -25.47 25.85
CA LEU A 573 9.25 -26.61 25.42
C LEU A 573 10.10 -27.18 26.56
N SER A 574 10.42 -26.37 27.57
CA SER A 574 11.18 -26.77 28.76
C SER A 574 10.31 -27.35 29.88
N GLU A 575 8.99 -27.42 29.68
CA GLU A 575 8.05 -27.87 30.71
C GLU A 575 8.14 -29.38 30.91
N SER A 576 8.16 -29.81 32.17
CA SER A 576 8.26 -31.22 32.56
C SER A 576 6.98 -31.74 33.21
N CYS A 577 6.04 -30.83 33.54
CA CYS A 577 4.75 -31.18 34.09
C CYS A 577 3.81 -31.77 33.01
N PRO A 578 3.35 -33.03 33.13
CA PRO A 578 2.58 -33.72 32.09
C PRO A 578 1.31 -33.00 31.64
N GLU A 579 0.65 -32.26 32.53
CA GLU A 579 -0.58 -31.50 32.25
C GLU A 579 -0.32 -30.21 31.45
N LYS A 580 0.93 -29.75 31.41
CA LYS A 580 1.34 -28.48 30.78
C LYS A 580 2.25 -28.68 29.56
N VAL A 581 2.74 -29.91 29.34
CA VAL A 581 3.54 -30.27 28.17
C VAL A 581 2.69 -30.17 26.90
N LEU A 582 3.21 -29.46 25.90
CA LEU A 582 2.54 -29.29 24.62
C LEU A 582 2.61 -30.56 23.78
N LYS A 583 1.44 -31.03 23.31
CA LYS A 583 1.34 -32.14 22.36
C LYS A 583 1.85 -31.73 20.98
N TRP A 584 2.10 -32.70 20.11
CA TRP A 584 2.58 -32.42 18.77
C TRP A 584 1.63 -31.54 17.95
N SER A 585 0.33 -31.78 18.03
CA SER A 585 -0.68 -30.96 17.37
C SER A 585 -0.69 -29.50 17.87
N ASP A 586 -0.50 -29.28 19.18
CA ASP A 586 -0.38 -27.95 19.77
C ASP A 586 0.89 -27.23 19.27
N ARG A 587 2.03 -27.94 19.22
CA ARG A 587 3.30 -27.40 18.69
C ARG A 587 3.17 -27.04 17.20
N LEU A 588 2.50 -27.88 16.40
CA LEU A 588 2.23 -27.59 14.99
C LEU A 588 1.36 -26.34 14.79
N ALA A 589 0.32 -26.17 15.60
CA ALA A 589 -0.53 -24.98 15.54
C ALA A 589 0.28 -23.70 15.82
N ILE A 590 1.12 -23.71 16.85
CA ILE A 590 2.04 -22.62 17.19
C ILE A 590 2.99 -22.31 16.01
N LEU A 591 3.60 -23.34 15.42
CA LEU A 591 4.50 -23.18 14.28
C LEU A 591 3.81 -22.60 13.04
N ILE A 592 2.57 -23.02 12.76
CA ILE A 592 1.74 -22.49 11.67
C ILE A 592 1.44 -21.01 11.89
N ASP A 593 1.08 -20.64 13.12
CA ASP A 593 0.76 -19.26 13.48
C ASP A 593 1.96 -18.32 13.33
N VAL A 594 3.14 -18.77 13.76
CA VAL A 594 4.39 -18.02 13.55
C VAL A 594 4.75 -17.96 12.05
N ALA A 595 4.58 -19.05 11.30
CA ALA A 595 4.83 -19.05 9.85
C ALA A 595 3.91 -18.07 9.10
N LYS A 596 2.63 -17.95 9.49
CA LYS A 596 1.71 -16.91 8.95
C LYS A 596 2.23 -15.50 9.27
N ALA A 597 2.71 -15.29 10.50
CA ALA A 597 3.26 -13.99 10.91
C ALA A 597 4.47 -13.58 10.06
N VAL A 598 5.42 -14.49 9.84
CA VAL A 598 6.61 -14.22 9.03
C VAL A 598 6.26 -14.07 7.55
N HIS A 599 5.35 -14.88 7.03
CA HIS A 599 4.86 -14.73 5.65
C HIS A 599 4.22 -13.35 5.42
N PHE A 600 3.42 -12.86 6.38
CA PHE A 600 2.88 -11.50 6.35
C PHE A 600 3.99 -10.44 6.34
N LEU A 601 5.03 -10.57 7.17
CA LEU A 601 6.16 -9.64 7.20
C LEU A 601 6.95 -9.62 5.88
N HIS A 602 7.11 -10.78 5.22
CA HIS A 602 7.87 -10.90 3.98
C HIS A 602 7.10 -10.42 2.74
N THR A 603 5.78 -10.61 2.71
CA THR A 603 4.98 -10.45 1.47
C THR A 603 3.74 -9.59 1.63
N GLY A 604 3.21 -9.46 2.85
CA GLY A 604 2.01 -8.67 3.17
C GLY A 604 2.29 -7.20 3.46
N VAL A 605 3.58 -6.81 3.52
CA VAL A 605 4.03 -5.45 3.85
C VAL A 605 5.05 -4.99 2.81
N ILE A 606 5.01 -3.71 2.41
CA ILE A 606 5.94 -3.11 1.44
C ILE A 606 6.62 -1.89 2.07
N PRO A 607 7.97 -1.83 2.12
CA PRO A 607 8.90 -2.92 1.76
C PRO A 607 8.77 -4.09 2.74
N GLY A 608 9.04 -5.31 2.25
CA GLY A 608 9.04 -6.52 3.09
C GLY A 608 10.06 -6.39 4.23
N VAL A 609 9.69 -6.90 5.40
CA VAL A 609 10.51 -6.86 6.61
C VAL A 609 11.21 -8.20 6.76
N TYR A 610 12.53 -8.20 6.58
CA TYR A 610 13.40 -9.38 6.67
C TYR A 610 14.35 -9.27 7.87
N ASN A 611 14.94 -10.39 8.28
CA ASN A 611 15.85 -10.51 9.43
C ASN A 611 15.16 -10.19 10.77
N ASN A 612 14.05 -10.86 11.02
CA ASN A 612 13.14 -10.66 12.16
C ASN A 612 13.60 -11.33 13.47
N ARG A 613 14.89 -11.70 13.59
CA ARG A 613 15.49 -12.30 14.80
C ARG A 613 14.66 -13.46 15.36
N LEU A 614 14.21 -14.37 14.50
CA LEU A 614 13.31 -15.46 14.88
C LEU A 614 13.98 -16.42 15.87
N LYS A 615 13.41 -16.54 17.07
CA LYS A 615 13.83 -17.48 18.13
C LYS A 615 12.61 -17.96 18.93
N THR A 616 12.71 -19.12 19.57
CA THR A 616 11.65 -19.65 20.45
C THR A 616 11.31 -18.73 21.63
N ASN A 617 12.29 -17.95 22.11
CA ASN A 617 12.08 -16.92 23.14
C ASN A 617 11.22 -15.73 22.69
N ASN A 618 11.11 -15.51 21.38
CA ASN A 618 10.38 -14.39 20.78
C ASN A 618 8.96 -14.78 20.37
N ILE A 619 8.52 -16.00 20.69
CA ILE A 619 7.16 -16.48 20.42
C ILE A 619 6.42 -16.48 21.76
N LEU A 620 5.41 -15.64 21.88
CA LEU A 620 4.54 -15.57 23.06
C LEU A 620 3.23 -16.31 22.78
N LEU A 621 2.63 -16.89 23.82
CA LEU A 621 1.32 -17.52 23.73
C LEU A 621 0.29 -16.66 24.46
N ASP A 622 -0.86 -16.39 23.85
CA ASP A 622 -1.95 -15.73 24.56
C ASP A 622 -2.79 -16.74 25.38
N GLU A 623 -3.80 -16.23 26.09
CA GLU A 623 -4.71 -17.02 26.93
C GLU A 623 -5.41 -18.17 26.18
N HIS A 624 -5.51 -18.06 24.85
CA HIS A 624 -6.11 -19.05 23.97
C HIS A 624 -5.08 -19.96 23.30
N ARG A 625 -3.81 -19.90 23.72
CA ARG A 625 -2.65 -20.62 23.13
C ARG A 625 -2.37 -20.23 21.68
N ILE A 626 -2.83 -19.07 21.24
CA ILE A 626 -2.49 -18.53 19.91
C ILE A 626 -1.09 -17.94 19.99
N ALA A 627 -0.25 -18.31 19.02
CA ALA A 627 1.12 -17.81 18.99
C ALA A 627 1.19 -16.40 18.39
N LYS A 628 1.93 -15.53 19.09
CA LYS A 628 2.25 -14.16 18.65
C LYS A 628 3.76 -13.95 18.65
N LEU A 629 4.30 -13.54 17.52
CA LEU A 629 5.71 -13.19 17.38
C LEU A 629 5.97 -11.78 17.93
N CYS A 630 6.94 -11.65 18.84
CA CYS A 630 7.45 -10.38 19.33
C CYS A 630 8.84 -10.07 18.75
N ASP A 631 9.33 -8.85 18.97
CA ASP A 631 10.67 -8.40 18.53
C ASP A 631 10.94 -8.51 17.02
N TYR A 632 9.87 -8.54 16.22
CA TYR A 632 9.92 -8.45 14.76
C TYR A 632 10.30 -7.02 14.33
N GLY A 633 10.81 -6.87 13.10
CA GLY A 633 11.08 -5.55 12.50
C GLY A 633 12.06 -4.66 13.27
N MET A 634 12.83 -5.18 14.23
CA MET A 634 13.79 -4.37 14.98
C MET A 634 14.91 -3.79 14.11
N SER A 635 15.17 -4.38 12.93
CA SER A 635 16.03 -3.84 11.87
C SER A 635 15.54 -2.51 11.28
N ILE A 636 14.25 -2.18 11.46
CA ILE A 636 13.65 -0.90 11.06
C ILE A 636 14.15 0.22 11.99
N ILE A 637 14.36 -0.09 13.27
CA ILE A 637 14.64 0.89 14.34
C ILE A 637 16.14 0.87 14.74
N LEU A 638 16.76 -0.30 14.78
CA LEU A 638 18.16 -0.50 15.15
C LEU A 638 19.00 -0.71 13.88
N GLU A 639 19.97 0.17 13.65
CA GLU A 639 21.02 -0.09 12.67
C GLU A 639 21.98 -1.15 13.25
N ASP A 640 22.26 -2.21 12.51
CA ASP A 640 23.24 -3.23 12.89
C ASP A 640 24.63 -2.59 13.06
N ASN A 641 24.99 -2.30 14.31
CA ASN A 641 26.38 -2.12 14.68
C ASN A 641 26.99 -3.50 14.92
N GLU A 642 27.28 -4.24 13.85
CA GLU A 642 28.25 -5.34 13.99
C GLU A 642 29.64 -4.74 14.22
N LYS A 643 30.18 -5.12 15.37
CA LYS A 643 31.42 -4.65 15.94
C LYS A 643 32.60 -4.91 15.00
N LEU A 644 33.37 -3.85 14.82
CA LEU A 644 34.81 -3.85 14.66
C LEU A 644 35.48 -4.82 15.66
N GLU A 645 35.74 -6.05 15.26
CA GLU A 645 36.88 -6.83 15.74
C GLU A 645 37.46 -7.68 14.60
N ALA A 646 38.15 -7.03 13.66
CA ALA A 646 39.15 -7.69 12.83
C ALA A 646 40.32 -6.73 12.60
N LYS A 647 41.45 -7.06 13.22
CA LYS A 647 42.73 -6.36 13.07
C LYS A 647 43.17 -6.38 11.60
N GLY A 648 43.51 -5.19 11.09
CA GLY A 648 44.57 -4.99 10.11
C GLY A 648 44.20 -5.18 8.63
N GLY A 649 44.30 -4.09 7.86
CA GLY A 649 44.35 -4.12 6.39
C GLY A 649 43.26 -3.28 5.74
N GLY A 650 43.58 -2.04 5.37
CA GLY A 650 42.61 -1.07 4.91
C GLY A 650 41.99 -1.37 3.55
N PHE A 651 40.71 -1.06 3.40
CA PHE A 651 40.10 -0.58 2.16
C PHE A 651 38.92 0.36 2.50
N LYS A 652 38.75 1.39 1.67
CA LYS A 652 37.93 2.59 1.88
C LYS A 652 36.44 2.28 2.05
N SER A 653 35.80 3.07 2.91
CA SER A 653 34.36 3.07 3.17
C SER A 653 33.54 3.32 1.90
N SER A 654 32.44 2.59 1.72
CA SER A 654 31.34 3.00 0.85
C SER A 654 30.02 2.78 1.57
N TYR A 655 29.32 3.88 1.83
CA TYR A 655 28.02 3.97 2.50
C TYR A 655 26.89 3.49 1.56
N PRO A 656 25.84 2.81 2.03
CA PRO A 656 24.63 2.60 1.24
C PRO A 656 23.79 3.88 1.30
N TYR A 657 23.94 4.75 0.29
CA TYR A 657 23.05 5.86 0.07
C TYR A 657 21.75 5.33 -0.55
N PHE A 658 20.62 5.56 0.12
CA PHE A 658 19.32 5.67 -0.53
C PHE A 658 19.42 6.84 -1.52
N GLN A 659 19.56 6.55 -2.81
CA GLN A 659 19.65 7.59 -3.84
C GLN A 659 18.51 7.42 -4.84
N LEU A 660 17.59 8.40 -4.79
CA LEU A 660 16.65 8.70 -5.86
C LEU A 660 17.45 9.02 -7.13
N ALA A 661 17.34 8.18 -8.16
CA ALA A 661 17.91 8.47 -9.47
C ALA A 661 16.93 9.36 -10.27
N THR A 662 17.31 10.62 -10.46
CA THR A 662 16.82 11.51 -11.52
C THR A 662 17.61 11.24 -12.80
N VAL A 663 16.96 10.94 -13.94
CA VAL A 663 17.60 11.05 -15.26
C VAL A 663 16.60 11.54 -16.30
N ASN A 664 16.98 12.65 -16.96
CA ASN A 664 16.35 13.31 -18.09
C ASN A 664 16.47 12.51 -19.41
N GLU A 665 15.51 12.71 -20.31
CA GLU A 665 15.55 12.30 -21.71
C GLU A 665 16.58 13.09 -22.55
N ILE A 666 17.35 12.41 -23.41
CA ILE A 666 17.70 12.82 -24.79
C ILE A 666 17.85 11.52 -25.62
N GLY A 667 17.26 11.48 -26.83
CA GLY A 667 17.00 10.26 -27.59
C GLY A 667 17.98 9.85 -28.72
N LEU A 668 17.74 8.59 -29.17
CA LEU A 668 17.86 7.97 -30.52
C LEU A 668 19.23 7.95 -31.27
N PRO A 669 19.49 7.03 -32.24
CA PRO A 669 19.00 5.64 -32.42
C PRO A 669 20.02 4.61 -33.02
N TYR A 670 19.59 3.33 -33.10
CA TYR A 670 20.06 2.21 -33.97
C TYR A 670 21.51 1.69 -33.94
N LEU A 671 21.70 0.40 -33.58
CA LEU A 671 22.00 -0.65 -34.59
C LEU A 671 21.92 -2.08 -34.03
N HIS A 672 21.29 -2.91 -34.85
CA HIS A 672 20.98 -4.32 -34.69
C HIS A 672 22.13 -5.16 -35.26
N LYS A 673 22.68 -6.14 -34.52
CA LYS A 673 23.16 -7.38 -35.15
C LYS A 673 23.24 -8.57 -34.19
N ARG A 674 22.59 -9.62 -34.66
CA ARG A 674 22.45 -10.99 -34.15
C ARG A 674 23.70 -11.81 -34.52
N MET A 675 24.20 -12.66 -33.63
CA MET A 675 24.82 -13.96 -33.96
C MET A 675 25.08 -14.81 -32.69
N ASP A 676 25.08 -16.13 -32.92
CA ASP A 676 24.84 -17.24 -32.00
C ASP A 676 25.95 -17.58 -30.97
N MET A 677 25.53 -18.34 -29.94
CA MET A 677 26.22 -19.15 -28.89
C MET A 677 27.68 -19.60 -29.14
N PRO A 678 28.52 -19.91 -28.10
CA PRO A 678 28.15 -20.72 -26.92
C PRO A 678 28.82 -20.33 -25.56
N LEU A 679 28.32 -20.98 -24.51
CA LEU A 679 28.77 -20.97 -23.10
C LEU A 679 30.30 -20.84 -22.90
N LYS A 680 30.72 -19.76 -22.21
CA LYS A 680 31.87 -19.75 -21.30
C LYS A 680 31.62 -18.77 -20.16
N HIS A 681 31.81 -19.26 -18.93
CA HIS A 681 31.72 -18.52 -17.68
C HIS A 681 32.57 -17.24 -17.71
N SER A 682 31.96 -16.08 -17.45
CA SER A 682 32.59 -14.97 -16.72
C SER A 682 31.57 -13.86 -16.43
N ASN A 683 31.15 -13.79 -15.16
CA ASN A 683 30.68 -12.63 -14.40
C ASN A 683 30.15 -11.41 -15.16
N LEU A 684 28.83 -11.25 -15.19
CA LEU A 684 28.17 -9.94 -15.12
C LEU A 684 27.11 -9.97 -13.99
N ASN A 685 27.60 -9.94 -12.76
CA ASN A 685 26.83 -9.61 -11.57
C ASN A 685 26.78 -8.09 -11.43
N PHE A 686 25.64 -7.43 -11.66
CA PHE A 686 25.38 -6.11 -11.07
C PHE A 686 23.87 -5.77 -11.05
N CYS A 687 23.11 -6.43 -10.17
CA CYS A 687 22.03 -5.85 -9.34
C CYS A 687 21.44 -6.87 -8.35
N CYS A 688 22.29 -7.67 -7.72
CA CYS A 688 21.96 -8.39 -6.50
C CYS A 688 23.10 -8.19 -5.52
N SER A 689 23.02 -7.08 -4.78
CA SER A 689 23.78 -6.93 -3.54
C SER A 689 22.80 -6.67 -2.40
N GLN A 690 21.86 -7.59 -2.18
CA GLN A 690 21.54 -7.92 -0.80
C GLN A 690 22.73 -8.74 -0.29
N ARG A 691 23.40 -8.26 0.76
CA ARG A 691 24.37 -9.08 1.50
C ARG A 691 23.68 -10.42 1.82
N GLN A 692 24.21 -11.51 1.29
CA GLN A 692 23.86 -12.85 1.75
C GLN A 692 24.35 -12.96 3.19
N THR A 693 23.49 -12.68 4.16
CA THR A 693 23.72 -13.11 5.54
C THR A 693 23.60 -14.63 5.54
N LEU A 694 24.57 -15.34 6.13
CA LEU A 694 24.48 -16.80 6.26
C LEU A 694 23.18 -17.21 6.98
N GLU A 695 22.69 -16.37 7.88
CA GLU A 695 21.45 -16.52 8.63
C GLU A 695 20.37 -15.59 8.03
N ASP A 696 19.32 -16.19 7.47
CA ASP A 696 18.09 -15.50 7.06
C ASP A 696 16.91 -16.00 7.91
N ASP A 697 15.73 -15.40 7.73
CA ASP A 697 14.54 -15.79 8.48
C ASP A 697 14.17 -17.27 8.26
N VAL A 698 14.41 -17.83 7.06
CA VAL A 698 14.07 -19.24 6.76
C VAL A 698 14.98 -20.16 7.56
N TYR A 699 16.27 -19.86 7.61
CA TYR A 699 17.26 -20.57 8.40
C TYR A 699 16.92 -20.54 9.89
N ASN A 700 16.64 -19.35 10.43
CA ASN A 700 16.26 -19.17 11.84
C ASN A 700 14.95 -19.89 12.19
N PHE A 701 13.97 -19.88 11.29
CA PHE A 701 12.75 -20.66 11.46
C PHE A 701 13.01 -22.18 11.42
N GLY A 702 13.99 -22.63 10.64
CA GLY A 702 14.49 -24.01 10.68
C GLY A 702 14.96 -24.44 12.07
N PHE A 703 15.60 -23.56 12.84
CA PHE A 703 15.97 -23.84 14.23
C PHE A 703 14.78 -23.90 15.17
N ILE A 704 13.77 -23.04 14.97
CA ILE A 704 12.52 -23.12 15.74
C ILE A 704 11.81 -24.45 15.50
N LEU A 705 11.81 -24.95 14.25
CA LEU A 705 11.27 -26.27 13.92
C LEU A 705 12.05 -27.39 14.63
N LEU A 706 13.39 -27.28 14.65
CA LEU A 706 14.25 -28.25 15.32
C LEU A 706 14.03 -28.25 16.85
N GLU A 707 13.99 -27.07 17.49
CA GLU A 707 13.66 -26.94 18.92
C GLU A 707 12.27 -27.50 19.23
N SER A 708 11.29 -27.31 18.34
CA SER A 708 9.95 -27.86 18.54
C SER A 708 9.92 -29.39 18.49
N LEU A 709 10.83 -30.01 17.73
CA LEU A 709 10.98 -31.46 17.62
C LEU A 709 11.78 -32.06 18.78
N VAL A 710 12.84 -31.38 19.23
CA VAL A 710 13.86 -31.94 20.16
C VAL A 710 13.72 -31.42 21.59
N GLY A 711 13.03 -30.30 21.78
CA GLY A 711 13.01 -29.54 23.02
C GLY A 711 14.04 -28.39 23.02
N PRO A 712 14.13 -27.64 24.13
CA PRO A 712 14.96 -26.43 24.23
C PRO A 712 16.45 -26.76 24.07
N ILE A 713 17.13 -26.03 23.20
CA ILE A 713 18.57 -26.19 22.98
C ILE A 713 19.31 -25.46 24.10
N VAL A 714 19.79 -26.20 25.11
CA VAL A 714 20.63 -25.63 26.17
C VAL A 714 22.00 -25.30 25.58
N SER A 715 22.40 -24.03 25.75
CA SER A 715 23.59 -23.33 25.22
C SER A 715 24.98 -24.00 25.39
N GLY A 716 25.06 -25.26 25.86
CA GLY A 716 26.30 -26.02 26.02
C GLY A 716 26.57 -27.07 24.92
N LYS A 717 25.55 -27.53 24.19
CA LYS A 717 25.73 -28.41 23.02
C LYS A 717 25.39 -27.61 21.77
N GLY A 718 26.42 -27.08 21.11
CA GLY A 718 26.29 -26.10 20.04
C GLY A 718 25.36 -26.53 18.91
N GLU A 719 24.79 -25.55 18.22
CA GLU A 719 23.91 -25.70 17.04
C GLU A 719 24.47 -26.66 15.98
N THR A 720 25.79 -26.74 15.87
CA THR A 720 26.53 -27.67 15.00
C THR A 720 26.34 -29.15 15.36
N PHE A 721 26.16 -29.48 16.65
CA PHE A 721 25.91 -30.86 17.10
C PHE A 721 24.54 -31.35 16.62
N LEU A 722 23.50 -30.51 16.72
CA LEU A 722 22.15 -30.86 16.32
C LEU A 722 21.96 -30.90 14.82
N LEU A 723 22.64 -30.03 14.06
CA LEU A 723 22.69 -30.10 12.61
C LEU A 723 23.33 -31.42 12.12
N ASN A 724 24.38 -31.90 12.79
CA ASN A 724 25.00 -33.20 12.47
C ASN A 724 24.08 -34.38 12.79
N GLU A 725 23.29 -34.28 13.87
CA GLU A 725 22.29 -35.28 14.24
C GLU A 725 21.01 -35.23 13.37
N MET A 726 20.78 -34.21 12.53
CA MET A 726 19.65 -34.22 11.59
C MET A 726 19.68 -35.39 10.59
N ALA A 727 20.86 -35.99 10.38
CA ALA A 727 21.02 -37.19 9.55
C ALA A 727 20.43 -38.44 10.22
N SER A 728 20.44 -38.53 11.56
CA SER A 728 19.94 -39.69 12.30
C SER A 728 18.41 -39.71 12.44
N PHE A 729 17.71 -38.60 12.19
CA PHE A 729 16.24 -38.56 12.05
C PHE A 729 15.70 -39.43 10.89
N GLY A 730 16.57 -39.90 9.98
CA GLY A 730 16.19 -40.84 8.92
C GLY A 730 15.87 -42.26 9.42
N SER A 731 16.36 -42.67 10.59
CA SER A 731 16.13 -44.01 11.16
C SER A 731 15.14 -43.97 12.33
N GLN A 732 14.36 -45.05 12.52
CA GLN A 732 13.43 -45.14 13.66
C GLN A 732 14.15 -45.06 15.02
N ASP A 733 15.36 -45.61 15.10
CA ASP A 733 16.17 -45.61 16.33
C ASP A 733 16.75 -44.21 16.64
N GLY A 734 17.19 -43.48 15.61
CA GLY A 734 17.64 -42.09 15.75
C GLY A 734 16.50 -41.14 16.16
N ARG A 735 15.29 -41.34 15.63
CA ARG A 735 14.10 -40.58 16.06
C ARG A 735 13.79 -40.80 17.54
N LYS A 736 13.80 -42.04 18.02
CA LYS A 736 13.54 -42.37 19.44
C LYS A 736 14.57 -41.76 20.40
N ARG A 737 15.78 -41.52 19.92
CA ARG A 737 16.89 -40.97 20.72
C ARG A 737 16.87 -39.43 20.83
N ILE A 738 16.36 -38.74 19.81
CA ILE A 738 16.57 -37.28 19.64
C ILE A 738 15.27 -36.49 19.71
N VAL A 739 14.15 -37.05 19.24
CA VAL A 739 12.87 -36.35 19.28
C VAL A 739 12.36 -36.34 20.72
N ASP A 740 11.80 -35.21 21.12
CA ASP A 740 11.15 -35.03 22.42
C ASP A 740 10.13 -36.17 22.65
N PRO A 741 10.19 -36.90 23.78
CA PRO A 741 9.27 -37.98 24.09
C PRO A 741 7.79 -37.59 23.97
N ALA A 742 7.42 -36.35 24.32
CA ALA A 742 6.05 -35.86 24.18
C ALA A 742 5.61 -35.77 22.71
N VAL A 743 6.54 -35.41 21.82
CA VAL A 743 6.31 -35.37 20.37
C VAL A 743 6.21 -36.78 19.82
N LEU A 744 7.13 -37.67 20.18
CA LEU A 744 7.09 -39.08 19.74
C LEU A 744 5.80 -39.80 20.15
N MET A 745 5.28 -39.52 21.36
CA MET A 745 4.06 -40.16 21.86
C MET A 745 2.76 -39.62 21.22
N THR A 746 2.79 -38.42 20.64
CA THR A 746 1.57 -37.73 20.17
C THR A 746 1.56 -37.43 18.67
N SER A 747 2.51 -37.96 17.91
CA SER A 747 2.67 -37.68 16.48
C SER A 747 2.53 -38.92 15.61
N SER A 748 2.02 -38.72 14.41
CA SER A 748 2.06 -39.68 13.31
C SER A 748 3.43 -39.67 12.65
N GLN A 749 3.86 -40.84 12.16
CA GLN A 749 5.17 -40.99 11.54
C GLN A 749 5.28 -40.17 10.24
N GLU A 750 4.16 -40.00 9.54
CA GLU A 750 4.00 -39.23 8.32
C GLU A 750 4.13 -37.73 8.60
N SER A 751 3.42 -37.21 9.62
CA SER A 751 3.51 -35.81 10.04
C SER A 751 4.94 -35.44 10.46
N LEU A 752 5.58 -36.28 11.29
CA LEU A 752 6.99 -36.08 11.67
C LEU A 752 7.92 -36.09 10.47
N SER A 753 7.72 -36.99 9.51
CA SER A 753 8.58 -37.08 8.33
C SER A 753 8.52 -35.82 7.46
N ILE A 754 7.32 -35.22 7.33
CA ILE A 754 7.14 -33.94 6.62
C ILE A 754 7.91 -32.83 7.33
N ILE A 755 7.76 -32.71 8.65
CA ILE A 755 8.42 -31.63 9.41
C ILE A 755 9.94 -31.79 9.43
N VAL A 756 10.45 -33.01 9.59
CA VAL A 756 11.90 -33.27 9.51
C VAL A 756 12.45 -32.91 8.12
N SER A 757 11.70 -33.23 7.05
CA SER A 757 12.10 -32.91 5.68
C SER A 757 12.18 -31.40 5.44
N ILE A 758 11.15 -30.64 5.85
CA ILE A 758 11.18 -29.17 5.67
C ILE A 758 12.22 -28.52 6.57
N THR A 759 12.40 -28.99 7.80
CA THR A 759 13.45 -28.52 8.73
C THR A 759 14.84 -28.62 8.08
N ARG A 760 15.15 -29.77 7.47
CA ARG A 760 16.42 -30.00 6.76
C ARG A 760 16.60 -29.06 5.56
N LYS A 761 15.52 -28.69 4.86
CA LYS A 761 15.58 -27.75 3.74
C LYS A 761 15.82 -26.32 4.24
N CYS A 762 15.20 -25.93 5.35
CA CYS A 762 15.37 -24.61 5.96
C CYS A 762 16.79 -24.39 6.50
N THR A 763 17.39 -25.39 7.13
CA THR A 763 18.73 -25.28 7.75
C THR A 763 19.89 -25.53 6.80
N ARG A 764 19.66 -25.48 5.48
CA ARG A 764 20.75 -25.60 4.49
C ARG A 764 21.70 -24.41 4.60
N PRO A 765 23.02 -24.61 4.45
CA PRO A 765 24.00 -23.54 4.56
C PRO A 765 23.89 -22.51 3.43
N GLU A 766 23.44 -22.95 2.24
CA GLU A 766 23.32 -22.11 1.06
C GLU A 766 21.92 -21.46 0.99
N PRO A 767 21.78 -20.12 1.08
CA PRO A 767 20.48 -19.43 1.07
C PRO A 767 19.63 -19.71 -0.17
N SER A 768 20.27 -19.81 -1.34
CA SER A 768 19.58 -20.10 -2.62
C SER A 768 18.92 -21.48 -2.68
N SER A 769 19.30 -22.38 -1.77
CA SER A 769 18.78 -23.75 -1.69
C SER A 769 17.68 -23.95 -0.64
N ARG A 770 17.34 -22.89 0.10
CA ARG A 770 16.30 -22.85 1.13
C ARG A 770 14.91 -22.63 0.49
N PRO A 771 13.84 -23.17 1.08
CA PRO A 771 12.48 -23.00 0.58
C PRO A 771 11.98 -21.56 0.82
N SER A 772 10.93 -21.15 0.10
CA SER A 772 10.22 -19.91 0.44
C SER A 772 9.39 -20.10 1.71
N PHE A 773 9.05 -19.01 2.41
CA PHE A 773 8.13 -19.10 3.57
C PHE A 773 6.73 -19.57 3.21
N GLU A 774 6.29 -19.37 1.96
CA GLU A 774 5.05 -19.94 1.44
C GLU A 774 5.11 -21.47 1.39
N ASP A 775 6.23 -22.02 0.90
CA ASP A 775 6.47 -23.47 0.91
C ASP A 775 6.55 -24.03 2.34
N VAL A 776 7.21 -23.31 3.26
CA VAL A 776 7.30 -23.71 4.67
C VAL A 776 5.91 -23.76 5.31
N LEU A 777 5.10 -22.72 5.11
CA LEU A 777 3.73 -22.64 5.62
C LEU A 777 2.85 -23.76 5.05
N TRP A 778 2.95 -24.02 3.75
CA TRP A 778 2.21 -25.11 3.11
C TRP A 778 2.56 -26.47 3.70
N ASN A 779 3.87 -26.76 3.89
CA ASN A 779 4.31 -28.04 4.46
C ASN A 779 3.86 -28.22 5.92
N LEU A 780 3.83 -27.14 6.70
CA LEU A 780 3.32 -27.16 8.08
C LEU A 780 1.82 -27.45 8.13
N GLN A 781 1.03 -26.78 7.29
CA GLN A 781 -0.42 -27.01 7.20
C GLN A 781 -0.73 -28.44 6.75
N TYR A 782 0.01 -28.94 5.77
CA TYR A 782 -0.12 -30.31 5.30
C TYR A 782 0.22 -31.33 6.40
N ALA A 783 1.32 -31.12 7.14
CA ALA A 783 1.68 -31.98 8.27
C ALA A 783 0.64 -31.98 9.40
N ALA A 784 -0.01 -30.83 9.66
CA ALA A 784 -1.09 -30.72 10.64
C ALA A 784 -2.37 -31.43 10.16
N GLN A 785 -2.69 -31.36 8.87
CA GLN A 785 -3.82 -32.10 8.29
C GLN A 785 -3.63 -33.60 8.42
N VAL A 786 -2.44 -34.12 8.09
CA VAL A 786 -2.08 -35.54 8.24
C VAL A 786 -2.11 -35.99 9.70
N GLN A 787 -1.72 -35.12 10.63
CA GLN A 787 -1.82 -35.41 12.05
C GLN A 787 -3.28 -35.52 12.50
N ALA A 788 -4.14 -34.57 12.06
CA ALA A 788 -5.54 -34.52 12.45
C ALA A 788 -6.34 -35.75 11.97
N THR A 789 -6.03 -36.29 10.79
CA THR A 789 -6.65 -37.54 10.30
C THR A 789 -6.27 -38.73 11.19
N THR A 790 -5.01 -38.83 11.59
CA THR A 790 -4.53 -39.90 12.47
C THR A 790 -5.13 -39.82 13.87
N ASP A 791 -5.26 -38.61 14.42
CA ASP A 791 -5.88 -38.36 15.73
C ASP A 791 -7.39 -38.69 15.73
N ALA A 792 -8.06 -38.55 14.58
CA ALA A 792 -9.46 -38.90 14.41
C ALA A 792 -9.66 -40.43 14.37
N ASP A 793 -8.80 -41.15 13.66
CA ASP A 793 -8.84 -42.61 13.55
C ASP A 793 -8.58 -43.29 14.90
N GLN A 794 -7.65 -42.77 15.72
CA GLN A 794 -7.39 -43.25 17.08
C GLN A 794 -8.57 -42.98 18.06
N LYS A 795 -9.35 -41.93 17.83
CA LYS A 795 -10.57 -41.66 18.61
C LYS A 795 -11.71 -42.58 18.26
N SER A 796 -11.86 -42.99 16.99
CA SER A 796 -12.86 -43.99 16.62
C SER A 796 -12.58 -45.36 17.24
N ASP A 797 -11.31 -45.78 17.26
CA ASP A 797 -10.89 -47.09 17.81
C ASP A 797 -10.95 -47.17 19.35
N SER A 798 -11.01 -46.05 20.06
CA SER A 798 -11.16 -46.01 21.53
C SER A 798 -12.61 -45.89 22.01
N THR A 799 -13.56 -45.70 21.09
CA THR A 799 -15.01 -45.68 21.35
C THR A 799 -15.75 -46.96 20.93
N SER A 800 -15.03 -47.92 20.34
CA SER A 800 -15.43 -49.31 20.15
C SER A 800 -14.86 -50.21 21.24
#